data_AF-A0A139HG02-F1
#
_entry.id   AF-A0A139HG02-F1
#
_cell.length_a   1.000
_cell.length_b   1.000
_cell.length_c   1.000
_cell.angle_alpha   90.00
_cell.angle_beta   90.00
_cell.angle_gamma   90.00
#
_symmetry.space_group_name_H-M   'P 1'
#
loop_
_entity.id
_entity.type
_entity.pdbx_description
1 polymer ?
#
loop_
_entity_poly.entity_id
_entity_poly.type
_entity_poly.pdbx_seq_one_letter_code
_entity_poly.pdbx_strand_id
1 'polypeptide(L)'
;MSPTCRPSCSHAPLLLFLFTMLAILLITLVAIAGLADPGLVLAFVSPSPRKEESSDKHSASILPYFALQKVLKEASPIYGTTAVNYGAESDTATWMSAYHDETLLVHMNIPGTHHAASWNHASAAQDSLEYINHLANLSAVRPDFYRCQARSIAVMLDAGIRVFDLRYALDVTRTNLVFWHGDALQSETASVDDVLYSLYNWLEWHKSEAILLSFQYEAGGNDAVTQAMLYATLTSPAARQYMVQARGDLGTLGQARGKITLLRRFDLDLLPPVYENSIPGVHFPPNNWTDNGPDMALIYNKTTGATAYIEDYYQPLTPNNSTAETNIRWKVNATEAHLRKAAWGDHPDSLYWTFASSTNTGHNPPITPVIQALGNGSKSTPDGGVNDQLLPFFQSMRGERLGIVMFDFYDDVVELVPTFLGLLAPDESVRFSGKHICCANFESRSRCRCFLLHNNPCFQIDSASASSSNQIIDTLTVLKTHKMFAQFQTSYSGIETSLQKLTDSIAAYNPSVRDAEELLAADEAVNKNIEQLVTHQQNHQRLASLRATADALDATIQNTIRLLADTRRDIQSIPSVDSEDRREVGVEELLQYAKFIAPTTVAPTFRKPLPDEDEQMPKKKEGATEVGANGIVTPVDVDTNPAYTKSGQDKKEAEPAAPPPPPPPPLPAYDFVPWPDHGKITAGALGDIQRMLDAGQDPAAVLSAEEQAEVDRKRKEQEAEERKRAEELERQQRDAFGDYSSGRRGTVVFNPDDL
;
A
#
# COMPACT_ATOMS: atom_id res chain seq x y z
N MET A 1 -4.61 8.09 -83.79
CA MET A 1 -3.30 8.50 -84.32
C MET A 1 -2.84 9.74 -83.56
N SER A 2 -1.86 9.60 -82.69
CA SER A 2 -1.06 10.73 -82.20
C SER A 2 -0.12 11.18 -83.33
N PRO A 3 0.26 12.47 -83.42
CA PRO A 3 1.44 12.92 -82.67
C PRO A 3 1.42 14.39 -82.15
N THR A 4 2.10 14.55 -81.01
CA THR A 4 2.96 15.65 -80.51
C THR A 4 2.77 17.11 -80.96
N CYS A 5 2.60 17.99 -79.96
CA CYS A 5 3.15 19.35 -79.94
C CYS A 5 3.49 19.77 -78.49
N ARG A 6 4.71 20.27 -78.25
CA ARG A 6 5.13 21.01 -77.03
C ARG A 6 4.58 22.45 -77.07
N PRO A 7 4.48 23.12 -75.91
CA PRO A 7 5.28 24.34 -75.65
C PRO A 7 5.87 24.36 -74.22
N SER A 8 7.18 24.51 -74.03
CA SER A 8 7.96 25.75 -73.76
C SER A 8 7.77 26.40 -72.38
N CYS A 9 8.85 26.28 -71.59
CA CYS A 9 9.32 26.92 -70.34
C CYS A 9 8.69 28.22 -69.80
N SER A 10 8.66 28.30 -68.46
CA SER A 10 9.50 29.20 -67.63
C SER A 10 9.28 28.86 -66.15
N HIS A 11 10.16 29.29 -65.22
CA HIS A 11 10.10 29.21 -63.73
C HIS A 11 11.11 28.27 -63.02
N ALA A 12 11.84 27.41 -63.72
CA ALA A 12 12.85 26.55 -63.09
C ALA A 12 14.06 27.27 -62.42
N PRO A 13 14.62 28.38 -62.97
CA PRO A 13 15.80 29.00 -62.36
C PRO A 13 15.50 29.87 -61.14
N LEU A 14 14.24 30.31 -60.94
CA LEU A 14 13.85 31.12 -59.78
C LEU A 14 13.70 30.26 -58.52
N LEU A 15 13.20 29.03 -58.66
CA LEU A 15 13.06 28.09 -57.55
C LEU A 15 14.43 27.64 -57.03
N LEU A 16 15.39 27.37 -57.92
CA LEU A 16 16.72 26.93 -57.51
C LEU A 16 17.49 28.04 -56.76
N PHE A 17 17.24 29.32 -57.09
CA PHE A 17 17.86 30.46 -56.41
C PHE A 17 17.23 30.77 -55.05
N LEU A 18 15.92 30.56 -54.90
CA LEU A 18 15.22 30.68 -53.61
C LEU A 18 15.64 29.57 -52.64
N PHE A 19 15.82 28.34 -53.13
CA PHE A 19 16.27 27.22 -52.29
C PHE A 19 17.72 27.37 -51.81
N THR A 20 18.63 27.91 -52.64
CA THR A 20 20.02 28.15 -52.21
C THR A 20 20.12 29.30 -51.22
N MET A 21 19.33 30.36 -51.36
CA MET A 21 19.28 31.46 -50.38
C MET A 21 18.69 31.03 -49.04
N LEU A 22 17.66 30.17 -49.04
CA LEU A 22 17.08 29.65 -47.80
C LEU A 22 18.04 28.71 -47.05
N ALA A 23 18.82 27.91 -47.80
CA ALA A 23 19.82 27.03 -47.23
C ALA A 23 21.00 27.81 -46.60
N ILE A 24 21.43 28.90 -47.24
CA ILE A 24 22.50 29.75 -46.69
C ILE A 24 22.01 30.47 -45.42
N LEU A 25 20.76 30.94 -45.39
CA LEU A 25 20.16 31.59 -44.21
C LEU A 25 20.07 30.63 -43.00
N LEU A 26 19.68 29.37 -43.25
CA LEU A 26 19.60 28.32 -42.22
C LEU A 26 20.98 27.92 -41.68
N ILE A 27 22.01 27.86 -42.54
CA ILE A 27 23.38 27.55 -42.11
C ILE A 27 23.97 28.71 -41.29
N THR A 28 23.64 29.97 -41.61
CA THR A 28 24.09 31.13 -40.81
C THR A 28 23.39 31.23 -39.44
N LEU A 29 22.13 30.82 -39.32
CA LEU A 29 21.39 30.84 -38.04
C LEU A 29 21.88 29.75 -37.07
N VAL A 30 22.31 28.59 -37.57
CA VAL A 30 22.87 27.51 -36.74
C VAL A 30 24.28 27.85 -36.24
N ALA A 31 25.06 28.63 -36.99
CA ALA A 31 26.38 29.09 -36.55
C ALA A 31 26.33 30.18 -35.45
N ILE A 32 25.25 30.97 -35.38
CA ILE A 32 25.09 32.03 -34.36
C ILE A 32 24.58 31.47 -33.02
N ALA A 33 23.86 30.34 -33.02
CA ALA A 33 23.40 29.68 -31.79
C ALA A 33 24.45 28.77 -31.12
N GLY A 34 25.60 28.54 -31.76
CA GLY A 34 26.67 27.65 -31.28
C GLY A 34 27.82 28.33 -30.54
N LEU A 35 27.76 29.65 -30.30
CA LEU A 35 28.83 30.42 -29.64
C LEU A 35 28.24 31.31 -28.53
N ALA A 36 27.78 30.71 -27.44
CA ALA A 36 27.58 31.40 -26.16
C ALA A 36 27.66 30.36 -25.01
N ASP A 37 28.87 30.21 -24.48
CA ASP A 37 29.20 29.41 -23.29
C ASP A 37 28.89 30.25 -22.02
N PRO A 38 28.07 29.79 -21.05
CA PRO A 38 27.72 30.59 -19.88
C PRO A 38 28.65 30.26 -18.71
N GLY A 39 29.70 31.06 -18.55
CA GLY A 39 30.58 31.02 -17.38
C GLY A 39 31.31 32.34 -17.16
N LEU A 40 31.01 32.98 -16.03
CA LEU A 40 31.69 34.11 -15.40
C LEU A 40 31.27 35.55 -15.79
N VAL A 41 31.18 36.37 -14.72
CA VAL A 41 31.10 37.85 -14.64
C VAL A 41 29.69 38.45 -14.54
N LEU A 42 29.16 38.53 -13.30
CA LEU A 42 28.89 39.83 -12.63
C LEU A 42 28.42 39.62 -11.19
N ALA A 43 29.34 39.89 -10.27
CA ALA A 43 29.02 40.25 -8.90
C ALA A 43 28.73 41.77 -8.83
N PHE A 44 27.86 42.14 -7.90
CA PHE A 44 27.55 43.49 -7.39
C PHE A 44 26.79 44.46 -8.31
N VAL A 45 25.52 44.75 -7.96
CA VAL A 45 25.07 45.99 -7.31
C VAL A 45 23.54 45.93 -7.12
N SER A 46 23.09 46.16 -5.88
CA SER A 46 21.69 46.19 -5.43
C SER A 46 20.81 47.21 -6.17
N PRO A 47 19.48 47.02 -6.09
CA PRO A 47 18.66 48.07 -5.47
C PRO A 47 17.83 47.53 -4.30
N SER A 48 17.80 48.33 -3.22
CA SER A 48 16.98 48.17 -2.01
C SER A 48 15.47 48.34 -2.31
N PRO A 49 14.57 47.89 -1.40
CA PRO A 49 13.21 47.49 -1.72
C PRO A 49 12.23 48.66 -1.74
N ARG A 50 11.22 48.56 -2.61
CA ARG A 50 10.00 49.35 -2.49
C ARG A 50 8.99 48.52 -1.69
N LYS A 51 8.62 49.02 -0.51
CA LYS A 51 7.54 48.47 0.33
C LYS A 51 6.23 48.48 -0.47
N GLU A 52 5.65 47.31 -0.68
CA GLU A 52 4.20 47.17 -0.76
C GLU A 52 3.77 46.11 0.24
N GLU A 53 2.76 46.50 0.99
CA GLU A 53 2.28 45.91 2.23
C GLU A 53 1.10 44.99 1.90
N SER A 54 1.15 43.75 2.40
CA SER A 54 0.03 42.82 2.60
C SER A 54 -0.72 42.27 1.38
N SER A 55 -0.65 40.95 1.19
CA SER A 55 -1.78 40.07 1.55
C SER A 55 -1.30 38.62 1.66
N ASP A 56 -1.08 38.17 2.90
CA ASP A 56 -0.99 36.76 3.25
C ASP A 56 -2.29 36.04 2.92
N LYS A 57 -2.23 34.97 2.12
CA LYS A 57 -2.94 33.68 2.29
C LYS A 57 -2.67 32.77 1.08
N HIS A 58 -2.25 31.54 1.37
CA HIS A 58 -1.88 30.41 0.48
C HIS A 58 -0.38 30.20 0.23
N SER A 59 0.39 30.12 1.32
CA SER A 59 1.58 29.26 1.36
C SER A 59 1.14 27.93 1.96
N ALA A 60 0.74 26.97 1.11
CA ALA A 60 0.69 25.58 1.54
C ALA A 60 2.14 25.14 1.78
N SER A 61 2.43 24.60 2.97
CA SER A 61 3.77 24.10 3.28
C SER A 61 4.20 23.06 2.25
N ILE A 62 5.36 23.28 1.63
CA ILE A 62 5.93 22.41 0.59
C ILE A 62 6.42 21.07 1.21
N LEU A 63 6.70 21.05 2.51
CA LEU A 63 7.28 19.89 3.21
C LEU A 63 6.31 18.68 3.31
N PRO A 64 5.04 18.83 3.73
CA PRO A 64 4.05 17.73 3.69
C PRO A 64 3.90 17.10 2.31
N TYR A 65 3.97 17.91 1.24
CA TYR A 65 3.88 17.40 -0.12
C TYR A 65 5.06 16.48 -0.46
N PHE A 66 6.30 16.93 -0.20
CA PHE A 66 7.48 16.08 -0.43
C PHE A 66 7.54 14.86 0.49
N ALA A 67 7.07 14.98 1.73
CA ALA A 67 6.97 13.84 2.64
C ALA A 67 5.99 12.78 2.10
N LEU A 68 4.81 13.19 1.65
CA LEU A 68 3.85 12.29 1.02
C LEU A 68 4.44 11.65 -0.26
N GLN A 69 5.10 12.42 -1.11
CA GLN A 69 5.74 11.88 -2.32
C GLN A 69 6.83 10.83 -2.00
N LYS A 70 7.62 11.05 -0.94
CA LYS A 70 8.61 10.08 -0.48
C LYS A 70 7.92 8.78 -0.05
N VAL A 71 6.90 8.87 0.81
CA VAL A 71 6.13 7.71 1.29
C VAL A 71 5.51 6.94 0.13
N LEU A 72 4.83 7.62 -0.81
CA LEU A 72 4.24 6.98 -1.99
C LEU A 72 5.30 6.29 -2.88
N LYS A 73 6.50 6.87 -2.97
CA LYS A 73 7.61 6.27 -3.72
C LYS A 73 8.14 5.02 -3.01
N GLU A 74 8.32 5.07 -1.70
CA GLU A 74 8.81 3.94 -0.88
C GLU A 74 7.81 2.79 -0.86
N ALA A 75 6.50 3.10 -0.84
CA ALA A 75 5.43 2.11 -0.94
C ALA A 75 5.35 1.42 -2.32
N SER A 76 5.90 2.03 -3.38
CA SER A 76 5.62 1.62 -4.76
C SER A 76 5.94 0.15 -5.13
N PRO A 77 6.94 -0.55 -4.55
CA PRO A 77 7.14 -1.97 -4.82
C PRO A 77 5.97 -2.86 -4.39
N ILE A 78 5.16 -2.42 -3.42
CA ILE A 78 4.02 -3.17 -2.88
C ILE A 78 2.69 -2.52 -3.30
N TYR A 79 2.57 -1.20 -3.14
CA TYR A 79 1.37 -0.46 -3.48
C TYR A 79 1.21 -0.24 -5.00
N GLY A 80 2.33 -0.14 -5.72
CA GLY A 80 2.39 0.29 -7.12
C GLY A 80 2.61 1.80 -7.28
N THR A 81 2.93 2.22 -8.49
CA THR A 81 2.99 3.65 -8.81
C THR A 81 1.58 4.17 -9.01
N THR A 82 1.20 5.21 -8.26
CA THR A 82 0.02 5.99 -8.59
C THR A 82 0.34 6.76 -9.86
N ALA A 83 -0.27 6.37 -10.99
CA ALA A 83 -0.55 7.38 -11.99
C ALA A 83 -1.50 8.34 -11.28
N VAL A 84 -1.01 9.53 -10.94
CA VAL A 84 -1.80 10.59 -10.34
C VAL A 84 -2.78 11.10 -11.39
N ASN A 85 -3.74 10.27 -11.80
CA ASN A 85 -4.85 10.60 -12.68
C ASN A 85 -6.09 10.79 -11.81
N TYR A 86 -6.01 11.76 -10.88
CA TYR A 86 -7.18 12.29 -10.20
C TYR A 86 -8.09 12.90 -11.28
N GLY A 87 -9.14 12.18 -11.71
CA GLY A 87 -10.16 12.69 -12.65
C GLY A 87 -10.56 11.76 -13.81
N ALA A 88 -9.93 10.60 -13.98
CA ALA A 88 -10.41 9.56 -14.91
C ALA A 88 -10.76 8.29 -14.11
N GLU A 89 -11.67 8.45 -13.15
CA GLU A 89 -12.13 7.35 -12.30
C GLU A 89 -12.98 6.39 -13.15
N SER A 90 -12.60 5.11 -13.16
CA SER A 90 -13.47 4.07 -13.72
C SER A 90 -14.70 3.90 -12.83
N ASP A 91 -15.82 3.48 -13.41
CA ASP A 91 -17.03 3.17 -12.63
C ASP A 91 -16.74 2.11 -11.54
N THR A 92 -15.74 1.25 -11.75
CA THR A 92 -15.26 0.26 -10.77
C THR A 92 -14.39 0.87 -9.67
N ALA A 93 -13.80 2.04 -9.84
CA ALA A 93 -13.04 2.71 -8.78
C ALA A 93 -13.98 3.34 -7.72
N THR A 94 -15.25 3.57 -8.05
CA THR A 94 -16.24 4.23 -7.17
C THR A 94 -17.52 3.42 -7.00
N TRP A 95 -17.48 2.11 -7.23
CA TRP A 95 -18.68 1.26 -7.29
C TRP A 95 -19.50 1.23 -5.99
N MET A 96 -18.86 1.40 -4.82
CA MET A 96 -19.60 1.42 -3.55
C MET A 96 -20.45 2.68 -3.41
N SER A 97 -20.19 3.76 -4.15
CA SER A 97 -21.00 4.99 -4.13
C SER A 97 -22.47 4.76 -4.50
N ALA A 98 -22.78 3.72 -5.27
CA ALA A 98 -24.14 3.39 -5.67
C ALA A 98 -24.97 2.72 -4.57
N TYR A 99 -24.32 2.18 -3.52
CA TYR A 99 -24.98 1.47 -2.42
C TYR A 99 -25.46 2.45 -1.35
N HIS A 100 -26.55 2.11 -0.65
CA HIS A 100 -27.06 2.90 0.46
C HIS A 100 -26.17 2.75 1.70
N ASP A 101 -26.07 3.82 2.50
CA ASP A 101 -25.21 3.87 3.69
C ASP A 101 -25.61 2.85 4.75
N GLU A 102 -26.89 2.48 4.84
CA GLU A 102 -27.44 1.48 5.78
C GLU A 102 -27.16 0.04 5.35
N THR A 103 -26.55 -0.18 4.18
CA THR A 103 -26.17 -1.52 3.73
C THR A 103 -25.14 -2.11 4.70
N LEU A 104 -25.43 -3.27 5.29
CA LEU A 104 -24.46 -3.94 6.15
C LEU A 104 -23.33 -4.50 5.30
N LEU A 105 -22.07 -4.35 5.74
CA LEU A 105 -20.91 -4.86 4.98
C LEU A 105 -21.02 -6.38 4.76
N VAL A 106 -21.57 -7.11 5.73
CA VAL A 106 -21.83 -8.54 5.59
C VAL A 106 -22.78 -8.81 4.42
N HIS A 107 -23.73 -7.93 4.08
CA HIS A 107 -24.71 -8.14 3.01
C HIS A 107 -24.23 -7.83 1.59
N MET A 108 -22.96 -7.43 1.44
CA MET A 108 -22.39 -7.07 0.14
C MET A 108 -21.58 -8.23 -0.47
N ASN A 109 -21.46 -8.19 -1.80
CA ASN A 109 -20.48 -9.00 -2.53
C ASN A 109 -19.23 -8.14 -2.71
N ILE A 110 -18.13 -8.48 -2.03
CA ILE A 110 -16.94 -7.63 -1.99
C ILE A 110 -15.75 -8.44 -2.54
N PRO A 111 -15.21 -8.07 -3.72
CA PRO A 111 -14.08 -8.77 -4.29
C PRO A 111 -12.80 -8.42 -3.51
N GLY A 112 -11.99 -9.43 -3.29
CA GLY A 112 -10.74 -9.36 -2.56
C GLY A 112 -9.58 -10.03 -3.29
N THR A 113 -8.37 -9.77 -2.83
CA THR A 113 -7.15 -10.39 -3.36
C THR A 113 -6.35 -11.03 -2.25
N HIS A 114 -6.00 -12.29 -2.45
CA HIS A 114 -5.10 -13.03 -1.57
C HIS A 114 -3.65 -12.59 -1.81
N HIS A 115 -2.87 -12.44 -0.73
CA HIS A 115 -1.47 -12.02 -0.76
C HIS A 115 -1.21 -10.84 -1.72
N ALA A 116 -1.94 -9.74 -1.53
CA ALA A 116 -1.97 -8.63 -2.48
C ALA A 116 -0.59 -7.96 -2.70
N ALA A 117 0.28 -8.04 -1.70
CA ALA A 117 1.64 -7.53 -1.73
C ALA A 117 2.56 -8.27 -2.72
N SER A 118 2.18 -9.47 -3.18
CA SER A 118 3.05 -10.33 -3.97
C SER A 118 3.15 -9.99 -5.46
N TRP A 119 2.48 -8.93 -5.91
CA TRP A 119 2.32 -8.67 -7.35
C TRP A 119 3.63 -8.47 -8.11
N ASN A 120 4.63 -7.89 -7.44
CA ASN A 120 5.94 -7.58 -7.99
C ASN A 120 6.98 -8.69 -7.73
N HIS A 121 6.60 -9.79 -7.08
CA HIS A 121 7.51 -10.87 -6.70
C HIS A 121 7.85 -11.76 -7.91
N ALA A 122 8.68 -11.23 -8.81
CA ALA A 122 9.24 -11.92 -9.97
C ALA A 122 10.76 -12.12 -9.79
N SER A 123 11.42 -12.82 -10.73
CA SER A 123 12.87 -13.10 -10.68
C SER A 123 13.69 -11.84 -10.41
N ALA A 124 13.43 -10.73 -11.11
CA ALA A 124 14.16 -9.47 -10.90
C ALA A 124 14.01 -8.90 -9.47
N ALA A 125 12.84 -9.04 -8.84
CA ALA A 125 12.64 -8.62 -7.46
C ALA A 125 13.39 -9.56 -6.51
N GLN A 126 13.34 -10.87 -6.76
CA GLN A 126 14.06 -11.85 -5.96
C GLN A 126 15.58 -11.67 -6.06
N ASP A 127 16.11 -11.39 -7.26
CA ASP A 127 17.52 -11.08 -7.50
C ASP A 127 17.93 -9.81 -6.75
N SER A 128 17.07 -8.78 -6.73
CA SER A 128 17.33 -7.56 -5.96
C SER A 128 17.39 -7.80 -4.44
N LEU A 129 16.75 -8.88 -3.96
CA LEU A 129 16.73 -9.29 -2.56
C LEU A 129 17.79 -10.35 -2.24
N GLU A 130 18.58 -10.82 -3.21
CA GLU A 130 19.54 -11.92 -3.06
C GLU A 130 20.47 -11.71 -1.86
N TYR A 131 21.05 -10.51 -1.72
CA TYR A 131 21.95 -10.18 -0.61
C TYR A 131 21.27 -10.31 0.75
N ILE A 132 20.04 -9.80 0.89
CA ILE A 132 19.26 -9.83 2.12
C ILE A 132 18.82 -11.25 2.44
N ASN A 133 18.40 -11.99 1.41
CA ASN A 133 18.01 -13.39 1.52
C ASN A 133 19.20 -14.24 2.01
N HIS A 134 20.41 -13.99 1.51
CA HIS A 134 21.62 -14.63 2.02
C HIS A 134 21.93 -14.26 3.46
N LEU A 135 21.83 -12.97 3.82
CA LEU A 135 22.07 -12.51 5.18
C LEU A 135 21.11 -13.16 6.19
N ALA A 136 19.85 -13.33 5.80
CA ALA A 136 18.80 -13.94 6.61
C ALA A 136 18.67 -15.47 6.44
N ASN A 137 19.53 -16.09 5.62
CA ASN A 137 19.47 -17.51 5.30
C ASN A 137 18.07 -17.98 4.83
N LEU A 138 17.43 -17.18 3.97
CA LEU A 138 16.09 -17.47 3.43
C LEU A 138 16.17 -18.49 2.28
N SER A 139 15.20 -19.41 2.23
CA SER A 139 15.14 -20.53 1.27
C SER A 139 14.21 -20.30 0.08
N ALA A 140 13.63 -19.11 -0.06
CA ALA A 140 12.75 -18.78 -1.17
C ALA A 140 13.55 -18.72 -2.49
N VAL A 141 13.55 -19.83 -3.24
CA VAL A 141 14.27 -19.94 -4.54
C VAL A 141 13.32 -19.82 -5.73
N ARG A 142 12.02 -20.04 -5.56
CA ARG A 142 11.03 -20.11 -6.65
C ARG A 142 10.01 -18.98 -6.56
N PRO A 143 10.14 -17.89 -7.35
CA PRO A 143 9.26 -16.73 -7.22
C PRO A 143 7.81 -17.08 -7.60
N ASP A 144 7.64 -18.04 -8.49
CA ASP A 144 6.35 -18.59 -8.89
C ASP A 144 5.61 -19.35 -7.79
N PHE A 145 6.26 -19.68 -6.66
CA PHE A 145 5.59 -20.29 -5.51
C PHE A 145 4.90 -19.25 -4.62
N TYR A 146 5.38 -18.00 -4.64
CA TYR A 146 4.96 -16.93 -3.74
C TYR A 146 4.19 -15.81 -4.46
N ARG A 147 4.25 -15.75 -5.78
CA ARG A 147 3.49 -14.76 -6.54
C ARG A 147 2.03 -15.16 -6.67
N CYS A 148 1.13 -14.34 -6.13
CA CYS A 148 -0.32 -14.53 -6.17
C CYS A 148 -1.05 -13.50 -7.05
N GLN A 149 -0.36 -12.41 -7.45
CA GLN A 149 -0.96 -11.32 -8.20
C GLN A 149 -0.06 -10.86 -9.35
N ALA A 150 -0.66 -10.25 -10.37
CA ALA A 150 0.07 -9.61 -11.49
C ALA A 150 -0.05 -8.08 -11.48
N ARG A 151 -0.98 -7.51 -10.72
CA ARG A 151 -1.28 -6.08 -10.64
C ARG A 151 -1.00 -5.54 -9.25
N SER A 152 -0.60 -4.28 -9.16
CA SER A 152 -0.37 -3.63 -7.88
C SER A 152 -1.67 -3.30 -7.13
N ILE A 153 -1.57 -3.02 -5.83
CA ILE A 153 -2.72 -2.62 -4.99
C ILE A 153 -3.44 -1.40 -5.58
N ALA A 154 -2.71 -0.41 -6.09
CA ALA A 154 -3.30 0.75 -6.76
C ALA A 154 -4.22 0.35 -7.93
N VAL A 155 -3.77 -0.57 -8.80
CA VAL A 155 -4.56 -1.07 -9.93
C VAL A 155 -5.72 -1.95 -9.46
N MET A 156 -5.52 -2.75 -8.40
CA MET A 156 -6.59 -3.54 -7.79
C MET A 156 -7.74 -2.66 -7.29
N LEU A 157 -7.43 -1.53 -6.64
CA LEU A 157 -8.41 -0.56 -6.19
C LEU A 157 -9.23 0.00 -7.37
N ASP A 158 -8.57 0.39 -8.45
CA ASP A 158 -9.24 0.91 -9.66
C ASP A 158 -10.10 -0.17 -10.36
N ALA A 159 -9.71 -1.44 -10.23
CA ALA A 159 -10.47 -2.58 -10.75
C ALA A 159 -11.67 -2.99 -9.88
N GLY A 160 -11.85 -2.36 -8.72
CA GLY A 160 -12.99 -2.60 -7.82
C GLY A 160 -12.70 -3.52 -6.63
N ILE A 161 -11.46 -4.01 -6.46
CA ILE A 161 -11.05 -4.78 -5.26
C ILE A 161 -11.14 -3.90 -4.02
N ARG A 162 -11.74 -4.42 -2.95
CA ARG A 162 -11.89 -3.70 -1.67
C ARG A 162 -11.46 -4.53 -0.46
N VAL A 163 -11.11 -5.80 -0.63
CA VAL A 163 -10.54 -6.63 0.45
C VAL A 163 -9.11 -7.04 0.12
N PHE A 164 -8.15 -6.68 0.98
CA PHE A 164 -6.75 -7.03 0.76
C PHE A 164 -6.26 -7.96 1.87
N ASP A 165 -5.73 -9.12 1.50
CA ASP A 165 -4.92 -9.94 2.41
C ASP A 165 -3.47 -9.49 2.33
N LEU A 166 -3.00 -8.86 3.41
CA LEU A 166 -1.63 -8.41 3.56
C LEU A 166 -1.00 -9.12 4.76
N ARG A 167 0.15 -9.72 4.53
CA ARG A 167 0.84 -10.50 5.55
C ARG A 167 2.17 -9.87 5.91
N TYR A 168 2.34 -9.62 7.19
CA TYR A 168 3.43 -8.80 7.71
C TYR A 168 4.34 -9.61 8.62
N ALA A 169 5.57 -9.15 8.69
CA ALA A 169 6.52 -9.48 9.74
C ALA A 169 7.59 -8.39 9.80
N LEU A 170 8.51 -8.51 10.75
CA LEU A 170 9.68 -7.67 10.78
C LEU A 170 10.55 -7.88 9.54
N ASP A 171 11.22 -6.81 9.10
CA ASP A 171 12.34 -6.90 8.17
C ASP A 171 13.54 -7.64 8.82
N VAL A 172 14.52 -7.99 8.00
CA VAL A 172 15.71 -8.75 8.44
C VAL A 172 16.50 -8.00 9.52
N THR A 173 16.49 -6.67 9.48
CA THR A 173 17.14 -5.80 10.47
C THR A 173 16.30 -5.59 11.73
N ARG A 174 15.06 -6.07 11.76
CA ARG A 174 14.08 -5.93 12.86
C ARG A 174 13.78 -4.47 13.22
N THR A 175 13.80 -3.59 12.23
CA THR A 175 13.59 -2.15 12.33
C THR A 175 12.21 -1.71 11.83
N ASN A 176 11.65 -2.39 10.83
CA ASN A 176 10.37 -2.02 10.24
C ASN A 176 9.48 -3.24 10.05
N LEU A 177 8.17 -3.04 10.09
CA LEU A 177 7.24 -4.03 9.58
C LEU A 177 7.20 -3.94 8.06
N VAL A 178 7.38 -5.08 7.39
CA VAL A 178 7.34 -5.24 5.93
C VAL A 178 6.47 -6.45 5.56
N PHE A 179 6.32 -6.70 4.27
CA PHE A 179 5.42 -7.74 3.76
C PHE A 179 6.16 -9.02 3.36
N TRP A 180 5.53 -10.15 3.65
CA TRP A 180 6.08 -11.49 3.45
C TRP A 180 5.03 -12.44 2.85
N HIS A 181 5.50 -13.47 2.16
CA HIS A 181 4.70 -14.64 1.81
C HIS A 181 5.54 -15.89 2.09
N GLY A 182 5.17 -16.68 3.09
CA GLY A 182 6.06 -17.71 3.64
C GLY A 182 7.41 -17.11 4.05
N ASP A 183 8.49 -17.69 3.56
CA ASP A 183 9.87 -17.22 3.75
C ASP A 183 10.34 -16.21 2.68
N ALA A 184 9.45 -15.77 1.78
CA ALA A 184 9.77 -14.81 0.74
C ALA A 184 9.44 -13.37 1.16
N LEU A 185 10.50 -12.56 1.32
CA LEU A 185 10.37 -11.11 1.49
C LEU A 185 9.82 -10.48 0.21
N GLN A 186 8.81 -9.61 0.33
CA GLN A 186 8.15 -9.01 -0.84
C GLN A 186 8.81 -7.70 -1.28
N SER A 187 9.42 -6.97 -0.33
CA SER A 187 10.16 -5.73 -0.60
C SER A 187 11.06 -5.39 0.58
N GLU A 188 12.26 -4.85 0.29
CA GLU A 188 13.12 -4.24 1.31
C GLU A 188 12.65 -2.84 1.72
N THR A 189 12.13 -2.05 0.77
CA THR A 189 11.91 -0.61 0.99
C THR A 189 10.50 -0.24 1.42
N ALA A 190 9.48 -1.03 1.05
CA ALA A 190 8.09 -0.72 1.36
C ALA A 190 7.70 -1.27 2.74
N SER A 191 7.55 -0.38 3.71
CA SER A 191 7.04 -0.74 5.03
C SER A 191 5.52 -0.83 5.06
N VAL A 192 4.99 -1.44 6.14
CA VAL A 192 3.55 -1.44 6.42
C VAL A 192 3.01 -0.03 6.55
N ASP A 193 3.72 0.88 7.23
CA ASP A 193 3.33 2.29 7.33
C ASP A 193 3.18 2.92 5.95
N ASP A 194 4.15 2.75 5.06
CA ASP A 194 4.13 3.38 3.72
C ASP A 194 2.91 2.95 2.90
N VAL A 195 2.59 1.65 2.95
CA VAL A 195 1.42 1.10 2.25
C VAL A 195 0.12 1.57 2.89
N LEU A 196 0.03 1.64 4.21
CA LEU A 196 -1.15 2.18 4.90
C LEU A 196 -1.38 3.65 4.56
N TYR A 197 -0.34 4.49 4.57
CA TYR A 197 -0.44 5.89 4.14
C TYR A 197 -0.87 6.03 2.67
N SER A 198 -0.43 5.11 1.81
CA SER A 198 -0.87 5.07 0.41
C SER A 198 -2.36 4.73 0.29
N LEU A 199 -2.86 3.79 1.09
CA LEU A 199 -4.31 3.49 1.19
C LEU A 199 -5.11 4.66 1.76
N TYR A 200 -4.60 5.33 2.80
CA TYR A 200 -5.24 6.53 3.37
C TYR A 200 -5.34 7.64 2.32
N ASN A 201 -4.27 7.87 1.56
CA ASN A 201 -4.26 8.84 0.47
C ASN A 201 -5.30 8.47 -0.60
N TRP A 202 -5.42 7.19 -0.98
CA TRP A 202 -6.45 6.77 -1.94
C TRP A 202 -7.87 7.04 -1.43
N LEU A 203 -8.15 6.74 -0.16
CA LEU A 203 -9.43 7.05 0.49
C LEU A 203 -9.70 8.55 0.63
N GLU A 204 -8.70 9.41 0.55
CA GLU A 204 -8.90 10.86 0.50
C GLU A 204 -9.62 11.29 -0.79
N TRP A 205 -9.34 10.60 -1.88
CA TRP A 205 -9.96 10.86 -3.18
C TRP A 205 -11.20 10.01 -3.44
N HIS A 206 -11.32 8.86 -2.77
CA HIS A 206 -12.42 7.91 -2.92
C HIS A 206 -13.25 7.82 -1.64
N LYS A 207 -13.80 8.95 -1.19
CA LYS A 207 -14.58 9.05 0.06
C LYS A 207 -15.84 8.20 0.08
N SER A 208 -16.36 7.81 -1.08
CA SER A 208 -17.49 6.88 -1.16
C SER A 208 -17.10 5.43 -0.86
N GLU A 209 -15.82 5.08 -0.98
CA GLU A 209 -15.37 3.69 -0.92
C GLU A 209 -14.93 3.29 0.49
N ALA A 210 -14.94 1.99 0.77
CA ALA A 210 -14.47 1.42 2.03
C ALA A 210 -13.55 0.24 1.74
N ILE A 211 -12.50 0.08 2.54
CA ILE A 211 -11.52 -1.01 2.39
C ILE A 211 -11.63 -1.96 3.57
N LEU A 212 -11.60 -3.27 3.33
CA LEU A 212 -11.41 -4.26 4.37
C LEU A 212 -9.97 -4.77 4.27
N LEU A 213 -9.24 -4.71 5.38
CA LEU A 213 -7.84 -5.11 5.42
C LEU A 213 -7.70 -6.36 6.28
N SER A 214 -7.47 -7.51 5.64
CA SER A 214 -7.02 -8.73 6.31
C SER A 214 -5.54 -8.61 6.60
N PHE A 215 -5.20 -8.69 7.88
CA PHE A 215 -3.82 -8.60 8.34
C PHE A 215 -3.44 -9.87 9.08
N GLN A 216 -2.41 -10.55 8.60
CA GLN A 216 -1.91 -11.81 9.15
C GLN A 216 -0.42 -11.71 9.41
N TYR A 217 0.03 -12.33 10.49
CA TYR A 217 1.45 -12.52 10.76
C TYR A 217 1.99 -13.74 10.00
N GLU A 218 3.14 -13.62 9.30
CA GLU A 218 3.67 -14.68 8.41
C GLU A 218 5.01 -15.29 8.85
N ALA A 219 6.05 -14.49 9.16
CA ALA A 219 7.44 -14.95 9.22
C ALA A 219 8.25 -14.45 10.45
N GLY A 220 9.24 -15.22 10.93
CA GLY A 220 10.31 -14.72 11.81
C GLY A 220 10.15 -14.85 13.34
N GLY A 221 9.18 -15.65 13.81
CA GLY A 221 8.82 -15.76 15.24
C GLY A 221 8.04 -14.55 15.76
N ASN A 222 6.74 -14.73 16.07
CA ASN A 222 5.91 -13.65 16.61
C ASN A 222 6.39 -13.31 18.02
N ASP A 223 6.84 -12.08 18.23
CA ASP A 223 7.38 -11.62 19.51
C ASP A 223 6.74 -10.30 19.98
N ALA A 224 6.98 -9.95 21.24
CA ALA A 224 6.40 -8.75 21.85
C ALA A 224 6.82 -7.46 21.11
N VAL A 225 7.99 -7.43 20.49
CA VAL A 225 8.47 -6.26 19.72
C VAL A 225 7.64 -6.09 18.45
N THR A 226 7.44 -7.19 17.70
CA THR A 226 6.59 -7.24 16.51
C THR A 226 5.16 -6.82 16.84
N GLN A 227 4.57 -7.38 17.91
CA GLN A 227 3.22 -7.01 18.35
C GLN A 227 3.13 -5.54 18.76
N ALA A 228 4.14 -5.00 19.46
CA ALA A 228 4.15 -3.60 19.88
C ALA A 228 4.24 -2.63 18.69
N MET A 229 5.11 -2.92 17.71
CA MET A 229 5.22 -2.10 16.49
C MET A 229 3.94 -2.16 15.67
N LEU A 230 3.33 -3.33 15.54
CA LEU A 230 2.07 -3.48 14.84
C LEU A 230 0.97 -2.65 15.50
N TYR A 231 0.84 -2.77 16.83
CA TYR A 231 -0.13 -1.97 17.57
C TYR A 231 0.13 -0.47 17.40
N ALA A 232 1.39 -0.01 17.46
CA ALA A 232 1.73 1.39 17.25
C ALA A 232 1.34 1.88 15.84
N THR A 233 1.58 1.05 14.82
CA THR A 233 1.23 1.32 13.42
C THR A 233 -0.30 1.46 13.25
N LEU A 234 -1.04 0.46 13.75
CA LEU A 234 -2.51 0.36 13.61
C LEU A 234 -3.29 1.29 14.56
N THR A 235 -2.63 1.93 15.54
CA THR A 235 -3.27 2.88 16.46
C THR A 235 -2.64 4.28 16.45
N SER A 236 -1.78 4.54 15.46
CA SER A 236 -1.21 5.85 15.18
C SER A 236 -2.31 6.91 14.97
N PRO A 237 -2.01 8.21 15.13
CA PRO A 237 -3.01 9.27 14.90
C PRO A 237 -3.66 9.20 13.52
N ALA A 238 -2.88 8.88 12.47
CA ALA A 238 -3.39 8.67 11.12
C ALA A 238 -4.29 7.42 11.05
N ALA A 239 -3.86 6.29 11.60
CA ALA A 239 -4.67 5.07 11.64
C ALA A 239 -6.00 5.30 12.39
N ARG A 240 -6.04 6.05 13.49
CA ARG A 240 -7.29 6.38 14.19
C ARG A 240 -8.28 7.18 13.34
N GLN A 241 -7.79 7.99 12.41
CA GLN A 241 -8.64 8.75 11.49
C GLN A 241 -9.19 7.87 10.36
N TYR A 242 -8.34 7.02 9.79
CA TYR A 242 -8.67 6.23 8.60
C TYR A 242 -9.12 4.80 8.89
N MET A 243 -9.09 4.33 10.14
CA MET A 243 -9.64 3.03 10.52
C MET A 243 -11.00 3.18 11.20
N VAL A 244 -11.89 2.24 10.92
CA VAL A 244 -13.13 2.08 11.68
C VAL A 244 -12.77 1.67 13.11
N GLN A 245 -13.15 2.49 14.09
CA GLN A 245 -12.78 2.29 15.49
C GLN A 245 -13.64 1.23 16.21
N ALA A 246 -14.70 0.73 15.57
CA ALA A 246 -15.55 -0.32 16.11
C ALA A 246 -14.77 -1.62 16.34
N ARG A 247 -15.22 -2.43 17.31
CA ARG A 247 -14.58 -3.67 17.72
C ARG A 247 -15.57 -4.82 17.70
N GLY A 248 -15.20 -5.93 17.06
CA GLY A 248 -16.06 -7.11 16.96
C GLY A 248 -17.34 -6.90 16.15
N ASP A 249 -17.42 -5.84 15.35
CA ASP A 249 -18.56 -5.57 14.46
C ASP A 249 -18.03 -4.98 13.14
N LEU A 250 -18.61 -5.43 12.03
CA LEU A 250 -18.33 -4.90 10.70
C LEU A 250 -19.20 -3.68 10.39
N GLY A 251 -20.40 -3.60 10.98
CA GLY A 251 -21.30 -2.47 10.80
C GLY A 251 -21.80 -2.27 9.36
N THR A 252 -22.07 -1.00 9.04
CA THR A 252 -22.66 -0.55 7.77
C THR A 252 -21.62 0.07 6.84
N LEU A 253 -21.94 0.10 5.55
CA LEU A 253 -21.11 0.75 4.53
C LEU A 253 -20.90 2.23 4.87
N GLY A 254 -21.94 2.96 5.27
CA GLY A 254 -21.85 4.38 5.64
C GLY A 254 -20.85 4.66 6.78
N GLN A 255 -20.73 3.74 7.74
CA GLN A 255 -19.73 3.84 8.82
C GLN A 255 -18.30 3.57 8.32
N ALA A 256 -18.16 2.76 7.28
CA ALA A 256 -16.89 2.32 6.72
C ALA A 256 -16.37 3.20 5.56
N ARG A 257 -17.22 4.04 4.96
CA ARG A 257 -16.82 4.94 3.87
C ARG A 257 -15.65 5.86 4.26
N GLY A 258 -14.70 6.00 3.35
CA GLY A 258 -13.46 6.74 3.54
C GLY A 258 -12.51 6.11 4.57
N LYS A 259 -12.74 4.86 4.98
CA LYS A 259 -12.00 4.17 6.05
C LYS A 259 -11.66 2.72 5.71
N ILE A 260 -10.80 2.16 6.54
CA ILE A 260 -10.39 0.76 6.57
C ILE A 260 -11.05 0.04 7.75
N THR A 261 -11.74 -1.05 7.48
CA THR A 261 -12.21 -2.02 8.48
C THR A 261 -11.18 -3.14 8.59
N LEU A 262 -10.57 -3.29 9.77
CA LEU A 262 -9.52 -4.28 10.00
C LEU A 262 -10.10 -5.67 10.29
N LEU A 263 -9.67 -6.68 9.52
CA LEU A 263 -9.91 -8.10 9.78
C LEU A 263 -8.62 -8.69 10.35
N ARG A 264 -8.60 -8.91 11.66
CA ARG A 264 -7.37 -9.22 12.40
C ARG A 264 -7.16 -10.74 12.45
N ARG A 265 -6.16 -11.23 11.71
CA ARG A 265 -5.66 -12.62 11.78
C ARG A 265 -4.35 -12.67 12.57
N PHE A 266 -4.32 -11.97 13.70
CA PHE A 266 -3.19 -11.89 14.63
C PHE A 266 -3.69 -11.64 16.05
N ASP A 267 -2.87 -12.01 17.03
CA ASP A 267 -3.08 -11.74 18.45
C ASP A 267 -2.04 -10.72 18.97
N LEU A 268 -2.39 -10.00 20.04
CA LEU A 268 -1.47 -9.17 20.83
C LEU A 268 -1.24 -9.78 22.24
N ASP A 269 -1.16 -11.10 22.30
CA ASP A 269 -1.12 -11.92 23.51
C ASP A 269 0.21 -11.88 24.28
N LEU A 270 1.29 -11.41 23.63
CA LEU A 270 2.59 -11.17 24.26
C LEU A 270 2.69 -9.76 24.87
N LEU A 271 1.67 -8.94 24.69
CA LEU A 271 1.54 -7.61 25.30
C LEU A 271 0.54 -7.63 26.46
N PRO A 272 0.55 -6.61 27.34
CA PRO A 272 -0.48 -6.47 28.36
C PRO A 272 -1.90 -6.48 27.75
N PRO A 273 -2.91 -7.07 28.42
CA PRO A 273 -4.26 -7.23 27.85
C PRO A 273 -4.94 -5.93 27.38
N VAL A 274 -4.49 -4.76 27.87
CA VAL A 274 -4.99 -3.45 27.42
C VAL A 274 -4.82 -3.24 25.91
N TYR A 275 -3.76 -3.77 25.31
CA TYR A 275 -3.46 -3.61 23.87
C TYR A 275 -4.47 -4.37 23.01
N GLU A 276 -4.68 -5.65 23.32
CA GLU A 276 -5.72 -6.48 22.69
C GLU A 276 -7.12 -5.89 22.92
N ASN A 277 -7.34 -5.29 24.10
CA ASN A 277 -8.60 -4.66 24.48
C ASN A 277 -8.83 -3.26 23.90
N SER A 278 -7.86 -2.65 23.20
CA SER A 278 -8.00 -1.30 22.63
C SER A 278 -7.90 -1.28 21.11
N ILE A 279 -7.28 -2.28 20.49
CA ILE A 279 -7.10 -2.30 19.04
C ILE A 279 -8.46 -2.45 18.31
N PRO A 280 -8.73 -1.63 17.26
CA PRO A 280 -9.98 -1.67 16.50
C PRO A 280 -10.08 -2.88 15.57
N GLY A 281 -11.28 -3.11 15.02
CA GLY A 281 -11.54 -4.14 14.02
C GLY A 281 -12.15 -5.42 14.56
N VAL A 282 -12.25 -6.42 13.68
CA VAL A 282 -12.86 -7.72 13.95
C VAL A 282 -11.75 -8.75 14.16
N HIS A 283 -11.80 -9.49 15.27
CA HIS A 283 -10.77 -10.45 15.64
C HIS A 283 -11.11 -11.85 15.16
N PHE A 284 -10.22 -12.43 14.36
CA PHE A 284 -10.23 -13.82 13.91
C PHE A 284 -8.97 -14.50 14.46
N PRO A 285 -9.05 -15.11 15.67
CA PRO A 285 -7.87 -15.63 16.34
C PRO A 285 -7.16 -16.68 15.47
N PRO A 286 -5.83 -16.54 15.23
CA PRO A 286 -5.05 -17.52 14.47
C PRO A 286 -5.23 -18.96 14.95
N ASN A 287 -5.25 -19.16 16.28
CA ASN A 287 -5.43 -20.49 16.88
C ASN A 287 -6.81 -21.12 16.63
N ASN A 288 -7.79 -20.33 16.21
CA ASN A 288 -9.12 -20.81 15.85
C ASN A 288 -9.28 -20.96 14.33
N TRP A 289 -8.39 -20.39 13.54
CA TRP A 289 -8.39 -20.53 12.09
C TRP A 289 -7.98 -21.96 11.73
N THR A 290 -8.92 -22.73 11.17
CA THR A 290 -8.64 -24.13 10.83
C THR A 290 -7.73 -24.18 9.62
N ASP A 291 -6.54 -24.75 9.79
CA ASP A 291 -5.58 -24.91 8.69
C ASP A 291 -6.18 -25.72 7.55
N ASN A 292 -6.06 -25.20 6.32
CA ASN A 292 -6.59 -25.77 5.09
C ASN A 292 -8.10 -26.15 5.18
N GLY A 293 -8.89 -25.37 5.92
CA GLY A 293 -10.29 -25.66 6.22
C GLY A 293 -11.25 -25.28 5.08
N PRO A 294 -12.02 -26.22 4.51
CA PRO A 294 -12.95 -25.94 3.40
C PRO A 294 -14.28 -25.32 3.86
N ASP A 295 -14.59 -25.33 5.16
CA ASP A 295 -15.77 -24.70 5.76
C ASP A 295 -15.56 -24.61 7.28
N MET A 296 -15.11 -23.46 7.77
CA MET A 296 -14.95 -23.18 9.20
C MET A 296 -15.91 -22.09 9.66
N ALA A 297 -16.34 -22.17 10.92
CA ALA A 297 -17.21 -21.18 11.54
C ALA A 297 -16.51 -20.52 12.74
N LEU A 298 -16.28 -19.20 12.66
CA LEU A 298 -15.59 -18.42 13.68
C LEU A 298 -16.51 -17.36 14.28
N ILE A 299 -16.79 -17.46 15.58
CA ILE A 299 -17.53 -16.44 16.31
C ILE A 299 -16.58 -15.28 16.60
N TYR A 300 -16.76 -14.16 15.88
CA TYR A 300 -15.95 -12.96 16.07
C TYR A 300 -16.57 -11.96 17.06
N ASN A 301 -17.85 -12.16 17.42
CA ASN A 301 -18.51 -11.41 18.47
C ASN A 301 -19.26 -12.35 19.42
N LYS A 302 -18.70 -12.57 20.61
CA LYS A 302 -19.29 -13.46 21.62
C LYS A 302 -20.59 -12.91 22.23
N THR A 303 -20.80 -11.60 22.19
CA THR A 303 -21.98 -10.96 22.78
C THR A 303 -23.19 -11.07 21.86
N THR A 304 -23.01 -10.79 20.56
CA THR A 304 -24.10 -10.86 19.57
C THR A 304 -24.23 -12.26 18.95
N GLY A 305 -23.21 -13.11 19.08
CA GLY A 305 -23.12 -14.38 18.37
C GLY A 305 -22.73 -14.23 16.89
N ALA A 306 -22.29 -13.03 16.47
CA ALA A 306 -21.92 -12.81 15.08
C ALA A 306 -20.76 -13.73 14.68
N THR A 307 -20.97 -14.44 13.57
CA THR A 307 -20.15 -15.56 13.12
C THR A 307 -19.70 -15.32 11.68
N ALA A 308 -18.47 -15.71 11.37
CA ALA A 308 -17.95 -15.78 10.02
C ALA A 308 -17.85 -17.23 9.58
N TYR A 309 -18.33 -17.52 8.37
CA TYR A 309 -18.13 -18.78 7.66
C TYR A 309 -17.05 -18.57 6.62
N ILE A 310 -15.99 -19.37 6.71
CA ILE A 310 -14.76 -19.17 5.95
C ILE A 310 -14.39 -20.45 5.22
N GLU A 311 -14.07 -20.33 3.93
CA GLU A 311 -13.45 -21.39 3.13
C GLU A 311 -12.03 -20.95 2.80
N ASP A 312 -11.05 -21.64 3.38
CA ASP A 312 -9.62 -21.42 3.17
C ASP A 312 -8.94 -22.77 2.87
N TYR A 313 -9.49 -23.51 1.90
CA TYR A 313 -8.89 -24.73 1.37
C TYR A 313 -7.73 -24.37 0.41
N TYR A 314 -6.68 -23.77 0.97
CA TYR A 314 -5.56 -23.22 0.21
C TYR A 314 -4.63 -24.29 -0.38
N GLN A 315 -4.70 -25.55 0.08
CA GLN A 315 -3.85 -26.63 -0.41
C GLN A 315 -4.65 -27.90 -0.71
N PRO A 316 -5.17 -28.07 -1.95
CA PRO A 316 -5.85 -29.29 -2.32
C PRO A 316 -4.91 -30.50 -2.29
N LEU A 317 -5.17 -31.44 -1.38
CA LEU A 317 -4.32 -32.61 -1.11
C LEU A 317 -4.58 -33.77 -2.07
N THR A 318 -4.51 -33.51 -3.38
CA THR A 318 -4.64 -34.56 -4.39
C THR A 318 -3.47 -35.54 -4.34
N PRO A 319 -3.65 -36.81 -4.75
CA PRO A 319 -2.55 -37.78 -4.81
C PRO A 319 -1.37 -37.29 -5.66
N ASN A 320 -0.15 -37.62 -5.25
CA ASN A 320 1.05 -37.33 -6.04
C ASN A 320 0.93 -37.95 -7.45
N ASN A 321 1.32 -37.18 -8.49
CA ASN A 321 1.15 -37.47 -9.92
C ASN A 321 -0.28 -37.30 -10.48
N SER A 322 -1.21 -36.72 -9.72
CA SER A 322 -2.51 -36.28 -10.25
C SER A 322 -2.34 -35.15 -11.28
N THR A 323 -3.36 -34.94 -12.14
CA THR A 323 -3.31 -33.81 -13.09
C THR A 323 -3.60 -32.49 -12.39
N ALA A 324 -3.07 -31.39 -12.93
CA ALA A 324 -3.40 -30.04 -12.46
C ALA A 324 -4.93 -29.79 -12.48
N GLU A 325 -5.62 -30.26 -13.52
CA GLU A 325 -7.09 -30.24 -13.59
C GLU A 325 -7.77 -30.90 -12.39
N THR A 326 -7.24 -32.03 -11.90
CA THR A 326 -7.81 -32.70 -10.72
C THR A 326 -7.68 -31.82 -9.48
N ASN A 327 -6.53 -31.17 -9.30
CA ASN A 327 -6.27 -30.29 -8.16
C ASN A 327 -7.14 -29.01 -8.22
N ILE A 328 -7.22 -28.39 -9.39
CA ILE A 328 -8.10 -27.24 -9.65
C ILE A 328 -9.55 -27.63 -9.37
N ARG A 329 -10.01 -28.78 -9.85
CA ARG A 329 -11.39 -29.25 -9.63
C ARG A 329 -11.71 -29.47 -8.15
N TRP A 330 -10.78 -29.98 -7.36
CA TRP A 330 -10.99 -30.12 -5.90
C TRP A 330 -11.16 -28.77 -5.23
N LYS A 331 -10.39 -27.77 -5.64
CA LYS A 331 -10.56 -26.39 -5.16
C LYS A 331 -11.90 -25.80 -5.58
N VAL A 332 -12.21 -25.83 -6.88
CA VAL A 332 -13.47 -25.30 -7.43
C VAL A 332 -14.68 -25.91 -6.71
N ASN A 333 -14.67 -27.22 -6.46
CA ASN A 333 -15.75 -27.88 -5.73
C ASN A 333 -15.93 -27.34 -4.31
N ALA A 334 -14.85 -27.10 -3.57
CA ALA A 334 -14.91 -26.53 -2.23
C ALA A 334 -15.41 -25.08 -2.25
N THR A 335 -14.84 -24.26 -3.15
CA THR A 335 -15.20 -22.86 -3.32
C THR A 335 -16.67 -22.70 -3.74
N GLU A 336 -17.15 -23.45 -4.75
CA GLU A 336 -18.57 -23.42 -5.14
C GLU A 336 -19.50 -23.87 -4.01
N ALA A 337 -19.13 -24.90 -3.26
CA ALA A 337 -19.95 -25.38 -2.14
C ALA A 337 -20.12 -24.27 -1.08
N HIS A 338 -19.03 -23.57 -0.74
CA HIS A 338 -19.08 -22.46 0.21
C HIS A 338 -19.85 -21.25 -0.34
N LEU A 339 -19.71 -20.92 -1.62
CA LEU A 339 -20.48 -19.84 -2.26
C LEU A 339 -21.98 -20.15 -2.33
N ARG A 340 -22.36 -21.41 -2.58
CA ARG A 340 -23.77 -21.84 -2.50
C ARG A 340 -24.30 -21.75 -1.07
N LYS A 341 -23.46 -22.03 -0.07
CA LYS A 341 -23.79 -21.83 1.35
C LYS A 341 -23.97 -20.35 1.69
N ALA A 342 -23.20 -19.45 1.09
CA ALA A 342 -23.37 -18.00 1.25
C ALA A 342 -24.69 -17.50 0.65
N ALA A 343 -25.03 -17.99 -0.55
CA ALA A 343 -26.26 -17.62 -1.24
C ALA A 343 -27.53 -18.14 -0.56
N TRP A 344 -27.52 -19.42 -0.16
CA TRP A 344 -28.74 -20.14 0.22
C TRP A 344 -28.69 -20.81 1.59
N GLY A 345 -27.64 -20.60 2.37
CA GLY A 345 -27.52 -21.14 3.72
C GLY A 345 -28.43 -20.43 4.74
N ASP A 346 -28.45 -20.98 5.95
CA ASP A 346 -29.34 -20.52 7.03
C ASP A 346 -28.84 -19.26 7.78
N HIS A 347 -27.76 -18.62 7.31
CA HIS A 347 -27.07 -17.54 8.02
C HIS A 347 -26.94 -16.25 7.19
N PRO A 348 -28.06 -15.64 6.75
CA PRO A 348 -28.04 -14.50 5.83
C PRO A 348 -27.34 -13.25 6.37
N ASP A 349 -27.28 -13.08 7.69
CA ASP A 349 -26.65 -11.93 8.37
C ASP A 349 -25.22 -12.21 8.87
N SER A 350 -24.66 -13.39 8.57
CA SER A 350 -23.29 -13.78 8.97
C SER A 350 -22.25 -13.41 7.91
N LEU A 351 -21.00 -13.16 8.29
CA LEU A 351 -19.93 -12.93 7.30
C LEU A 351 -19.66 -14.23 6.53
N TYR A 352 -19.61 -14.16 5.21
CA TYR A 352 -19.05 -15.24 4.38
C TYR A 352 -17.76 -14.74 3.73
N TRP A 353 -16.69 -15.52 3.86
CA TRP A 353 -15.37 -15.18 3.35
C TRP A 353 -14.74 -16.39 2.68
N THR A 354 -14.71 -16.37 1.35
CA THR A 354 -14.28 -17.50 0.52
C THR A 354 -12.95 -17.17 -0.13
N PHE A 355 -11.96 -18.06 -0.03
CA PHE A 355 -10.70 -17.90 -0.73
C PHE A 355 -10.71 -18.75 -2.01
N ALA A 356 -10.88 -18.15 -3.18
CA ALA A 356 -10.73 -18.86 -4.45
C ALA A 356 -9.25 -19.20 -4.74
N SER A 357 -8.32 -18.46 -4.14
CA SER A 357 -6.88 -18.73 -4.16
C SER A 357 -6.53 -20.10 -3.56
N SER A 358 -5.60 -20.81 -4.17
CA SER A 358 -4.96 -21.99 -3.57
C SER A 358 -3.66 -22.34 -4.31
N THR A 359 -2.93 -23.33 -3.81
CA THR A 359 -1.68 -23.81 -4.39
C THR A 359 -1.45 -25.27 -3.99
N ASN A 360 -0.57 -26.00 -4.67
CA ASN A 360 -0.06 -27.27 -4.18
C ASN A 360 1.39 -27.44 -4.66
N THR A 361 2.28 -26.59 -4.14
CA THR A 361 3.71 -26.56 -4.49
C THR A 361 4.46 -27.83 -4.09
N GLY A 362 3.95 -28.58 -3.10
CA GLY A 362 4.46 -29.90 -2.72
C GLY A 362 4.06 -31.04 -3.68
N HIS A 363 3.15 -30.79 -4.63
CA HIS A 363 2.77 -31.76 -5.66
C HIS A 363 3.92 -32.02 -6.63
N ASN A 364 3.90 -33.16 -7.33
CA ASN A 364 4.84 -33.47 -8.41
C ASN A 364 4.08 -33.73 -9.73
N PRO A 365 4.21 -32.86 -10.74
CA PRO A 365 4.95 -31.59 -10.75
C PRO A 365 4.27 -30.50 -9.87
N PRO A 366 5.00 -29.51 -9.32
CA PRO A 366 4.42 -28.47 -8.48
C PRO A 366 3.26 -27.73 -9.16
N ILE A 367 2.18 -27.50 -8.43
CA ILE A 367 1.04 -26.72 -8.87
C ILE A 367 1.14 -25.36 -8.16
N THR A 368 1.51 -24.33 -8.92
CA THR A 368 1.73 -22.98 -8.40
C THR A 368 0.43 -22.20 -8.29
N PRO A 369 0.40 -21.06 -7.56
CA PRO A 369 -0.78 -20.18 -7.51
C PRO A 369 -1.27 -19.77 -8.91
N VAL A 370 -0.36 -19.47 -9.85
CA VAL A 370 -0.70 -19.15 -11.25
C VAL A 370 -1.42 -20.32 -11.92
N ILE A 371 -0.87 -21.54 -11.82
CA ILE A 371 -1.48 -22.73 -12.43
C ILE A 371 -2.86 -23.00 -11.82
N GLN A 372 -3.01 -22.76 -10.53
CA GLN A 372 -4.28 -22.97 -9.85
C GLN A 372 -5.34 -21.96 -10.31
N ALA A 373 -4.98 -20.67 -10.35
CA ALA A 373 -5.91 -19.59 -10.70
C ALA A 373 -6.29 -19.60 -12.19
N LEU A 374 -5.33 -19.85 -13.08
CA LEU A 374 -5.47 -19.66 -14.54
C LEU A 374 -5.39 -20.96 -15.34
N GLY A 375 -5.07 -22.07 -14.70
CA GLY A 375 -4.71 -23.31 -15.39
C GLY A 375 -3.30 -23.24 -15.96
N ASN A 376 -2.91 -24.28 -16.69
CA ASN A 376 -1.60 -24.36 -17.36
C ASN A 376 -1.68 -24.16 -18.88
N GLY A 377 -2.84 -23.69 -19.38
CA GLY A 377 -3.07 -23.39 -20.80
C GLY A 377 -2.91 -24.57 -21.76
N SER A 378 -2.86 -25.80 -21.24
CA SER A 378 -2.61 -27.01 -22.02
C SER A 378 -3.87 -27.88 -22.12
N LYS A 379 -3.83 -28.93 -22.95
CA LYS A 379 -4.89 -29.97 -22.98
C LYS A 379 -5.16 -30.63 -21.62
N SER A 380 -4.27 -30.47 -20.65
CA SER A 380 -4.43 -31.02 -19.29
C SER A 380 -5.21 -30.12 -18.33
N THR A 381 -5.57 -28.89 -18.74
CA THR A 381 -6.52 -28.00 -18.03
C THR A 381 -7.48 -27.37 -19.05
N PRO A 382 -8.34 -28.17 -19.71
CA PRO A 382 -9.17 -27.70 -20.82
C PRO A 382 -10.21 -26.65 -20.39
N ASP A 383 -10.64 -26.70 -19.13
CA ASP A 383 -11.62 -25.77 -18.54
C ASP A 383 -10.95 -24.54 -17.89
N GLY A 384 -9.64 -24.36 -18.05
CA GLY A 384 -8.87 -23.30 -17.40
C GLY A 384 -8.66 -23.53 -15.90
N GLY A 385 -8.34 -22.45 -15.19
CA GLY A 385 -8.10 -22.46 -13.74
C GLY A 385 -9.37 -22.27 -12.92
N VAL A 386 -9.19 -21.99 -11.63
CA VAL A 386 -10.30 -21.66 -10.72
C VAL A 386 -11.06 -20.43 -11.23
N ASN A 387 -10.35 -19.39 -11.70
CA ASN A 387 -10.98 -18.14 -12.14
C ASN A 387 -11.85 -18.34 -13.39
N ASP A 388 -11.38 -19.10 -14.37
CA ASP A 388 -12.15 -19.43 -15.59
C ASP A 388 -13.43 -20.19 -15.25
N GLN A 389 -13.36 -21.13 -14.31
CA GLN A 389 -14.50 -21.96 -13.89
C GLN A 389 -15.48 -21.20 -12.99
N LEU A 390 -15.02 -20.20 -12.23
CA LEU A 390 -15.90 -19.36 -11.41
C LEU A 390 -16.72 -18.35 -12.22
N LEU A 391 -16.26 -17.89 -13.38
CA LEU A 391 -17.01 -16.96 -14.22
C LEU A 391 -18.42 -17.48 -14.61
N PRO A 392 -18.59 -18.67 -15.22
CA PRO A 392 -19.92 -19.21 -15.53
C PRO A 392 -20.71 -19.54 -14.26
N PHE A 393 -20.04 -19.92 -13.16
CA PHE A 393 -20.70 -20.09 -11.86
C PHE A 393 -21.32 -18.77 -11.39
N PHE A 394 -20.57 -17.66 -11.37
CA PHE A 394 -21.09 -16.34 -11.00
C PHE A 394 -22.24 -15.90 -11.90
N GLN A 395 -22.15 -16.14 -13.22
CA GLN A 395 -23.26 -15.84 -14.13
C GLN A 395 -24.56 -16.57 -13.75
N SER A 396 -24.46 -17.76 -13.15
CA SER A 396 -25.61 -18.53 -12.64
C SER A 396 -26.14 -18.04 -11.28
N MET A 397 -25.37 -17.22 -10.56
CA MET A 397 -25.66 -16.70 -9.21
C MET A 397 -26.15 -15.24 -9.23
N ARG A 398 -26.68 -14.75 -10.35
CA ARG A 398 -27.25 -13.39 -10.42
C ARG A 398 -28.40 -13.24 -9.43
N GLY A 399 -28.38 -12.14 -8.68
CA GLY A 399 -29.33 -11.82 -7.61
C GLY A 399 -28.91 -12.35 -6.23
N GLU A 400 -27.80 -13.11 -6.15
CA GLU A 400 -27.39 -13.77 -4.91
C GLU A 400 -26.26 -13.04 -4.18
N ARG A 401 -26.28 -13.16 -2.86
CA ARG A 401 -25.22 -12.69 -1.96
C ARG A 401 -24.22 -13.81 -1.72
N LEU A 402 -22.96 -13.58 -2.08
CA LEU A 402 -21.84 -14.50 -1.93
C LEU A 402 -20.83 -14.07 -0.85
N GLY A 403 -20.88 -12.81 -0.40
CA GLY A 403 -19.96 -12.28 0.62
C GLY A 403 -18.61 -11.84 0.04
N ILE A 404 -17.53 -12.06 0.80
CA ILE A 404 -16.17 -11.76 0.37
C ILE A 404 -15.63 -12.93 -0.46
N VAL A 405 -15.02 -12.66 -1.61
CA VAL A 405 -14.30 -13.67 -2.41
C VAL A 405 -12.89 -13.17 -2.70
N MET A 406 -11.88 -13.92 -2.23
CA MET A 406 -10.46 -13.61 -2.41
C MET A 406 -9.90 -14.34 -3.62
N PHE A 407 -9.38 -13.59 -4.60
CA PHE A 407 -8.84 -14.13 -5.84
C PHE A 407 -7.30 -14.06 -5.86
N ASP A 408 -6.68 -14.99 -6.57
CA ASP A 408 -5.34 -14.84 -7.15
C ASP A 408 -5.49 -14.49 -8.62
N PHE A 409 -4.62 -13.63 -9.16
CA PHE A 409 -4.60 -13.25 -10.59
C PHE A 409 -5.98 -12.86 -11.15
N TYR A 410 -6.69 -11.99 -10.42
CA TYR A 410 -8.09 -11.67 -10.69
C TYR A 410 -8.35 -11.05 -12.07
N ASP A 411 -7.34 -10.42 -12.69
CA ASP A 411 -7.48 -9.62 -13.92
C ASP A 411 -7.22 -10.39 -15.22
N ASP A 412 -6.68 -11.62 -15.13
CA ASP A 412 -6.44 -12.45 -16.31
C ASP A 412 -7.76 -12.94 -16.95
N VAL A 413 -8.83 -13.05 -16.16
CA VAL A 413 -10.20 -13.28 -16.65
C VAL A 413 -10.98 -11.96 -16.61
N VAL A 414 -10.98 -11.25 -17.73
CA VAL A 414 -11.48 -9.85 -17.86
C VAL A 414 -12.86 -9.60 -17.21
N GLU A 415 -13.81 -10.51 -17.40
CA GLU A 415 -15.20 -10.34 -16.92
C GLU A 415 -15.43 -10.87 -15.48
N LEU A 416 -14.41 -11.40 -14.81
CA LEU A 416 -14.57 -12.05 -13.50
C LEU A 416 -15.07 -11.08 -12.43
N VAL A 417 -14.30 -10.01 -12.16
CA VAL A 417 -14.65 -9.00 -11.16
C VAL A 417 -15.90 -8.19 -11.56
N PRO A 418 -16.04 -7.70 -12.81
CA PRO A 418 -17.28 -7.04 -13.24
C PRO A 418 -18.53 -7.91 -13.08
N THR A 419 -18.45 -9.20 -13.43
CA THR A 419 -19.57 -10.15 -13.23
C THR A 419 -19.89 -10.31 -11.76
N PHE A 420 -18.86 -10.46 -10.90
CA PHE A 420 -19.03 -10.62 -9.46
C PHE A 420 -19.66 -9.39 -8.79
N LEU A 421 -19.21 -8.19 -9.14
CA LEU A 421 -19.80 -6.92 -8.68
C LEU A 421 -21.25 -6.76 -9.17
N GLY A 422 -21.53 -7.20 -10.40
CA GLY A 422 -22.86 -7.14 -11.00
C GLY A 422 -23.86 -8.20 -10.52
N LEU A 423 -23.49 -9.06 -9.57
CA LEU A 423 -24.38 -10.12 -9.06
C LEU A 423 -25.56 -9.55 -8.29
N LEU A 424 -25.33 -8.55 -7.43
CA LEU A 424 -26.36 -8.04 -6.52
C LEU A 424 -26.49 -6.53 -6.68
N ALA A 425 -27.65 -6.07 -7.13
CA ALA A 425 -27.89 -4.65 -7.36
C ALA A 425 -27.90 -3.86 -6.02
N PRO A 426 -27.52 -2.56 -6.02
CA PRO A 426 -27.48 -1.74 -4.81
C PRO A 426 -28.80 -1.67 -4.02
N ASP A 427 -29.95 -1.66 -4.69
CA ASP A 427 -31.26 -1.65 -4.02
C ASP A 427 -31.65 -3.03 -3.45
N GLU A 428 -31.02 -4.11 -3.93
CA GLU A 428 -31.28 -5.47 -3.48
C GLU A 428 -30.45 -5.83 -2.24
N SER A 429 -29.26 -5.26 -2.06
CA SER A 429 -28.45 -5.45 -0.85
C SER A 429 -29.15 -4.92 0.41
N VAL A 430 -29.96 -3.87 0.28
CA VAL A 430 -30.76 -3.32 1.40
C VAL A 430 -31.86 -4.30 1.85
N ARG A 431 -32.37 -5.17 0.96
CA ARG A 431 -33.40 -6.16 1.33
C ARG A 431 -32.90 -7.17 2.36
N PHE A 432 -31.59 -7.42 2.40
CA PHE A 432 -30.97 -8.23 3.45
C PHE A 432 -30.92 -7.46 4.78
N SER A 433 -30.65 -6.15 4.76
CA SER A 433 -30.71 -5.29 5.96
C SER A 433 -32.14 -5.05 6.48
N GLY A 434 -33.16 -5.14 5.62
CA GLY A 434 -34.55 -4.70 5.92
C GLY A 434 -35.46 -5.70 6.63
N LYS A 435 -35.05 -6.96 6.87
CA LYS A 435 -35.90 -7.96 7.54
C LYS A 435 -36.21 -7.63 9.01
N HIS A 436 -35.50 -6.70 9.62
CA HIS A 436 -35.76 -6.27 11.00
C HIS A 436 -36.67 -5.04 11.18
N ILE A 437 -37.06 -4.34 10.10
CA ILE A 437 -37.85 -3.10 10.23
C ILE A 437 -39.21 -3.14 9.50
N CYS A 438 -39.39 -3.97 8.46
CA CYS A 438 -40.59 -3.89 7.60
C CYS A 438 -41.57 -5.07 7.66
N CYS A 439 -41.48 -5.96 8.66
CA CYS A 439 -42.51 -7.00 8.87
C CYS A 439 -43.66 -6.55 9.79
N ALA A 440 -44.03 -5.27 9.71
CA ALA A 440 -45.33 -4.78 10.17
C ALA A 440 -45.91 -3.88 9.07
N ASN A 441 -46.82 -4.47 8.27
CA ASN A 441 -47.68 -3.81 7.29
C ASN A 441 -47.01 -3.36 5.97
N PHE A 442 -47.04 -4.21 4.94
CA PHE A 442 -47.87 -3.97 3.76
C PHE A 442 -47.74 -5.14 2.76
N GLU A 443 -48.84 -5.89 2.59
CA GLU A 443 -49.08 -6.66 1.38
C GLU A 443 -49.41 -5.69 0.23
N SER A 444 -48.62 -5.65 -0.84
CA SER A 444 -49.12 -5.85 -2.21
C SER A 444 -47.98 -5.80 -3.23
N ARG A 445 -47.91 -6.85 -4.04
CA ARG A 445 -47.16 -6.88 -5.30
C ARG A 445 -47.93 -6.09 -6.35
N SER A 446 -47.29 -5.18 -7.08
CA SER A 446 -47.67 -4.83 -8.46
C SER A 446 -46.58 -4.03 -9.21
N ARG A 447 -46.01 -4.69 -10.22
CA ARG A 447 -45.59 -4.20 -11.56
C ARG A 447 -45.10 -2.75 -11.69
N CYS A 448 -43.85 -2.58 -12.18
CA CYS A 448 -43.52 -1.48 -13.09
C CYS A 448 -42.63 -1.95 -14.26
N ARG A 449 -43.01 -1.48 -15.45
CA ARG A 449 -42.48 -1.82 -16.78
C ARG A 449 -41.24 -0.97 -17.09
N CYS A 450 -40.29 -1.58 -17.80
CA CYS A 450 -39.21 -0.91 -18.54
C CYS A 450 -39.76 0.07 -19.60
N PHE A 451 -39.14 1.24 -19.72
CA PHE A 451 -39.21 2.09 -20.91
C PHE A 451 -37.79 2.43 -21.37
N LEU A 452 -37.39 1.84 -22.49
CA LEU A 452 -36.26 2.24 -23.33
C LEU A 452 -36.68 3.44 -24.19
N LEU A 453 -35.84 4.47 -24.29
CA LEU A 453 -35.92 5.46 -25.36
C LEU A 453 -34.53 5.72 -25.96
N HIS A 454 -34.48 5.69 -27.28
CA HIS A 454 -33.32 5.87 -28.16
C HIS A 454 -33.34 7.27 -28.81
N ASN A 455 -32.12 7.79 -29.06
CA ASN A 455 -31.63 8.55 -30.24
C ASN A 455 -31.75 10.08 -30.42
N ASN A 456 -30.55 10.63 -30.77
CA ASN A 456 -30.16 11.66 -31.77
C ASN A 456 -29.88 13.13 -31.33
N PRO A 457 -29.06 13.92 -32.08
CA PRO A 457 -27.76 13.62 -32.75
C PRO A 457 -26.69 14.76 -32.67
N CYS A 458 -25.52 14.48 -33.27
CA CYS A 458 -24.32 15.27 -33.61
C CYS A 458 -24.32 16.82 -33.59
N PHE A 459 -23.20 17.39 -33.12
CA PHE A 459 -22.57 18.61 -33.65
C PHE A 459 -21.03 18.47 -33.64
N GLN A 460 -20.41 18.77 -34.77
CA GLN A 460 -18.97 18.67 -35.05
C GLN A 460 -18.46 20.09 -35.32
N ILE A 461 -17.36 20.50 -34.67
CA ILE A 461 -16.64 21.75 -34.97
C ILE A 461 -15.18 21.41 -35.19
N ASP A 462 -14.71 21.69 -36.41
CA ASP A 462 -13.31 21.65 -36.83
C ASP A 462 -12.53 22.83 -36.23
N SER A 463 -11.31 22.57 -35.75
CA SER A 463 -10.28 23.61 -35.65
C SER A 463 -8.92 23.03 -36.07
N ALA A 464 -8.50 23.39 -37.28
CA ALA A 464 -7.18 23.12 -37.82
C ALA A 464 -6.20 24.24 -37.42
N SER A 465 -5.11 23.90 -36.72
CA SER A 465 -3.88 24.72 -36.64
C SER A 465 -2.80 24.02 -35.79
N ALA A 466 -2.09 23.03 -36.36
CA ALA A 466 -0.80 22.56 -35.84
C ALA A 466 -0.06 21.66 -36.86
N SER A 467 0.17 22.13 -38.09
CA SER A 467 0.65 21.26 -39.18
C SER A 467 2.14 21.38 -39.53
N SER A 468 2.89 22.36 -39.04
CA SER A 468 4.26 22.61 -39.54
C SER A 468 5.39 22.09 -38.64
N SER A 469 5.17 22.00 -37.31
CA SER A 469 6.21 21.52 -36.38
C SER A 469 6.27 19.99 -36.26
N ASN A 470 5.13 19.30 -36.46
CA ASN A 470 5.06 17.85 -36.35
C ASN A 470 5.73 17.12 -37.53
N GLN A 471 5.72 17.70 -38.74
CA GLN A 471 6.37 17.06 -39.90
C GLN A 471 7.89 16.97 -39.76
N ILE A 472 8.55 18.00 -39.20
CA ILE A 472 10.01 18.00 -39.02
C ILE A 472 10.43 17.01 -37.92
N ILE A 473 9.64 16.91 -36.85
CA ILE A 473 9.87 15.98 -35.74
C ILE A 473 9.62 14.53 -36.17
N ASP A 474 8.62 14.27 -37.01
CA ASP A 474 8.37 12.93 -37.55
C ASP A 474 9.53 12.45 -38.43
N THR A 475 10.08 13.32 -39.30
CA THR A 475 11.28 12.97 -40.08
C THR A 475 12.52 12.72 -39.21
N LEU A 476 12.72 13.47 -38.13
CA LEU A 476 13.83 13.26 -37.19
C LEU A 476 13.67 11.99 -36.34
N THR A 477 12.42 11.63 -36.01
CA THR A 477 12.10 10.43 -35.24
C THR A 477 12.27 9.19 -36.12
N VAL A 478 11.83 9.25 -37.39
CA VAL A 478 12.04 8.19 -38.39
C VAL A 478 13.53 7.97 -38.73
N LEU A 479 14.33 9.05 -38.79
CA LEU A 479 15.78 8.95 -39.01
C LEU A 479 16.51 8.35 -37.79
N LYS A 480 16.08 8.65 -36.57
CA LYS A 480 16.66 8.10 -35.34
C LYS A 480 16.30 6.62 -35.14
N THR A 481 15.07 6.21 -35.45
CA THR A 481 14.65 4.80 -35.37
C THR A 481 15.35 3.94 -36.43
N HIS A 482 15.58 4.46 -37.65
CA HIS A 482 16.38 3.76 -38.66
C HIS A 482 17.84 3.53 -38.23
N LYS A 483 18.46 4.51 -37.58
CA LYS A 483 19.86 4.39 -37.14
C LYS A 483 20.03 3.38 -36.00
N MET A 484 19.11 3.36 -35.04
CA MET A 484 19.12 2.40 -33.94
C MET A 484 18.80 0.98 -34.44
N PHE A 485 17.82 0.83 -35.34
CA PHE A 485 17.49 -0.47 -35.94
C PHE A 485 18.66 -1.04 -36.75
N ALA A 486 19.37 -0.22 -37.53
CA ALA A 486 20.56 -0.65 -38.27
C ALA A 486 21.72 -1.10 -37.34
N GLN A 487 21.89 -0.43 -36.19
CA GLN A 487 22.86 -0.84 -35.16
C GLN A 487 22.52 -2.21 -34.57
N PHE A 488 21.24 -2.43 -34.24
CA PHE A 488 20.77 -3.74 -33.77
C PHE A 488 20.96 -4.85 -34.80
N GLN A 489 20.57 -4.62 -36.06
CA GLN A 489 20.77 -5.61 -37.13
C GLN A 489 22.26 -5.96 -37.31
N THR A 490 23.15 -4.98 -37.20
CA THR A 490 24.60 -5.20 -37.31
C THR A 490 25.10 -6.07 -36.14
N SER A 491 24.72 -5.75 -34.90
CA SER A 491 25.16 -6.52 -33.72
C SER A 491 24.60 -7.95 -33.69
N TYR A 492 23.33 -8.15 -34.08
CA TYR A 492 22.75 -9.49 -34.20
C TYR A 492 23.42 -10.33 -35.28
N SER A 493 23.71 -9.75 -36.45
CA SER A 493 24.47 -10.44 -37.50
C SER A 493 25.89 -10.81 -37.05
N GLY A 494 26.47 -10.01 -36.14
CA GLY A 494 27.76 -10.29 -35.49
C GLY A 494 27.72 -11.52 -34.59
N ILE A 495 26.69 -11.65 -33.74
CA ILE A 495 26.49 -12.84 -32.91
C ILE A 495 26.29 -14.09 -33.78
N GLU A 496 25.43 -14.02 -34.79
CA GLU A 496 25.18 -15.16 -35.69
C GLU A 496 26.46 -15.62 -36.39
N THR A 497 27.28 -14.68 -36.84
CA THR A 497 28.55 -14.99 -37.50
C THR A 497 29.57 -15.60 -36.53
N SER A 498 29.71 -15.06 -35.31
CA SER A 498 30.63 -15.59 -34.29
C SER A 498 30.18 -16.96 -33.78
N LEU A 499 28.87 -17.17 -33.61
CA LEU A 499 28.29 -18.46 -33.21
C LEU A 499 28.50 -19.53 -34.28
N GLN A 500 28.31 -19.18 -35.56
CA GLN A 500 28.57 -20.10 -36.67
C GLN A 500 30.05 -20.51 -36.73
N LYS A 501 30.98 -19.55 -36.59
CA LYS A 501 32.42 -19.84 -36.54
C LYS A 501 32.79 -20.80 -35.40
N LEU A 502 32.26 -20.55 -34.19
CA LEU A 502 32.52 -21.42 -33.04
C LEU A 502 31.95 -22.81 -33.26
N THR A 503 30.75 -22.90 -33.83
CA THR A 503 30.10 -24.17 -34.17
C THR A 503 30.91 -24.96 -35.21
N ASP A 504 31.41 -24.29 -36.25
CA ASP A 504 32.25 -24.90 -37.27
C ASP A 504 33.60 -25.37 -36.70
N SER A 505 34.19 -24.60 -35.78
CA SER A 505 35.41 -24.95 -35.05
C SER A 505 35.22 -26.20 -34.17
N ILE A 506 34.08 -26.31 -33.48
CA ILE A 506 33.71 -27.48 -32.68
C ILE A 506 33.43 -28.68 -33.58
N ALA A 507 32.70 -28.50 -34.69
CA ALA A 507 32.38 -29.55 -35.65
C ALA A 507 33.63 -30.10 -36.36
N ALA A 508 34.67 -29.27 -36.53
CA ALA A 508 35.98 -29.67 -37.03
C ALA A 508 36.88 -30.34 -35.97
N TYR A 509 36.37 -30.62 -34.76
CA TYR A 509 37.11 -31.18 -33.62
C TYR A 509 38.34 -30.35 -33.21
N ASN A 510 38.33 -29.04 -33.48
CA ASN A 510 39.41 -28.13 -33.13
C ASN A 510 38.84 -26.84 -32.49
N PRO A 511 38.33 -26.92 -31.24
CA PRO A 511 37.66 -25.81 -30.58
C PRO A 511 38.61 -24.62 -30.33
N SER A 512 38.23 -23.45 -30.82
CA SER A 512 39.00 -22.20 -30.74
C SER A 512 38.53 -21.34 -29.56
N VAL A 513 39.41 -21.13 -28.59
CA VAL A 513 39.15 -20.20 -27.46
C VAL A 513 38.94 -18.77 -27.96
N ARG A 514 39.66 -18.38 -29.01
CA ARG A 514 39.51 -17.06 -29.64
C ARG A 514 38.12 -16.85 -30.23
N ASP A 515 37.52 -17.89 -30.79
CA ASP A 515 36.18 -17.78 -31.40
C ASP A 515 35.09 -17.70 -30.31
N ALA A 516 35.33 -18.28 -29.14
CA ALA A 516 34.48 -18.12 -27.97
C ALA A 516 34.60 -16.70 -27.36
N GLU A 517 35.80 -16.12 -27.32
CA GLU A 517 36.02 -14.72 -26.93
C GLU A 517 35.35 -13.74 -27.91
N GLU A 518 35.41 -14.01 -29.23
CA GLU A 518 34.69 -13.23 -30.25
C GLU A 518 33.15 -13.29 -30.09
N LEU A 519 32.62 -14.44 -29.64
CA LEU A 519 31.19 -14.58 -29.35
C LEU A 519 30.78 -13.80 -28.10
N LEU A 520 31.60 -13.84 -27.04
CA LEU A 520 31.35 -13.09 -25.81
C LEU A 520 31.34 -11.58 -26.08
N ALA A 521 32.30 -11.07 -26.85
CA ALA A 521 32.35 -9.66 -27.22
C ALA A 521 31.16 -9.23 -28.09
N ALA A 522 30.64 -10.12 -28.95
CA ALA A 522 29.45 -9.87 -29.75
C ALA A 522 28.16 -9.83 -28.89
N ASP A 523 28.08 -10.68 -27.86
CA ASP A 523 26.99 -10.70 -26.88
C ASP A 523 26.96 -9.42 -26.03
N GLU A 524 28.11 -8.99 -25.49
CA GLU A 524 28.25 -7.72 -24.76
C GLU A 524 27.82 -6.51 -25.60
N ALA A 525 28.14 -6.50 -26.89
CA ALA A 525 27.73 -5.43 -27.81
C ALA A 525 26.21 -5.39 -28.03
N VAL A 526 25.53 -6.54 -28.05
CA VAL A 526 24.06 -6.60 -28.11
C VAL A 526 23.44 -6.14 -26.80
N ASN A 527 23.95 -6.58 -25.65
CA ASN A 527 23.46 -6.15 -24.34
C ASN A 527 23.55 -4.62 -24.18
N LYS A 528 24.68 -4.02 -24.59
CA LYS A 528 24.83 -2.56 -24.58
C LYS A 528 23.82 -1.83 -25.47
N ASN A 529 23.46 -2.39 -26.63
CA ASN A 529 22.44 -1.80 -27.50
C ASN A 529 21.04 -1.93 -26.87
N ILE A 530 20.74 -3.04 -26.18
CA ILE A 530 19.49 -3.26 -25.45
C ILE A 530 19.36 -2.24 -24.31
N GLU A 531 20.40 -2.03 -23.52
CA GLU A 531 20.41 -1.00 -22.46
C GLU A 531 20.15 0.41 -23.00
N GLN A 532 20.72 0.74 -24.16
CA GLN A 532 20.45 2.02 -24.83
C GLN A 532 19.01 2.14 -25.30
N LEU A 533 18.40 1.05 -25.79
CA LEU A 533 16.99 1.02 -26.17
C LEU A 533 16.08 1.23 -24.95
N VAL A 534 16.36 0.55 -23.84
CA VAL A 534 15.61 0.72 -22.58
C VAL A 534 15.70 2.16 -22.10
N THR A 535 16.90 2.74 -22.09
CA THR A 535 17.12 4.15 -21.72
C THR A 535 16.33 5.09 -22.64
N HIS A 536 16.30 4.82 -23.95
CA HIS A 536 15.53 5.62 -24.90
C HIS A 536 14.01 5.50 -24.68
N GLN A 537 13.51 4.31 -24.38
CA GLN A 537 12.09 4.09 -24.06
C GLN A 537 11.67 4.82 -22.77
N GLN A 538 12.50 4.75 -21.72
CA GLN A 538 12.29 5.50 -20.48
C GLN A 538 12.28 7.02 -20.72
N ASN A 539 13.23 7.53 -21.52
CA ASN A 539 13.28 8.94 -21.90
C ASN A 539 12.04 9.36 -22.73
N HIS A 540 11.55 8.50 -23.61
CA HIS A 540 10.32 8.76 -24.37
C HIS A 540 9.09 8.82 -23.47
N GLN A 541 8.96 7.88 -22.52
CA GLN A 541 7.87 7.91 -21.53
C GLN A 541 7.93 9.18 -20.68
N ARG A 542 9.13 9.61 -20.28
CA ARG A 542 9.33 10.88 -19.57
C ARG A 542 8.97 12.09 -20.42
N LEU A 543 9.30 12.10 -21.70
CA LEU A 543 8.90 13.18 -22.61
C LEU A 543 7.38 13.22 -22.83
N ALA A 544 6.73 12.06 -22.90
CA ALA A 544 5.28 11.97 -23.01
C ALA A 544 4.60 12.50 -21.74
N SER A 545 5.10 12.16 -20.55
CA SER A 545 4.54 12.68 -19.29
C SER A 545 4.73 14.20 -19.16
N LEU A 546 5.91 14.71 -19.50
CA LEU A 546 6.18 16.16 -19.51
C LEU A 546 5.25 16.92 -20.47
N ARG A 547 4.93 16.34 -21.63
CA ARG A 547 3.96 16.93 -22.57
C ARG A 547 2.55 16.93 -21.98
N ALA A 548 2.11 15.82 -21.41
CA ALA A 548 0.80 15.75 -20.77
C ALA A 548 0.68 16.77 -19.61
N THR A 549 1.75 16.97 -18.84
CA THR A 549 1.79 18.02 -17.79
C THR A 549 1.69 19.42 -18.39
N ALA A 550 2.42 19.70 -19.47
CA ALA A 550 2.35 21.00 -20.15
C ALA A 550 0.93 21.29 -20.68
N ASP A 551 0.29 20.31 -21.32
CA ASP A 551 -1.07 20.44 -21.85
C ASP A 551 -2.10 20.66 -20.72
N ALA A 552 -1.94 19.97 -19.59
CA ALA A 552 -2.80 20.15 -18.41
C ALA A 552 -2.64 21.54 -17.76
N LEU A 553 -1.40 22.05 -17.69
CA LEU A 553 -1.12 23.40 -17.21
C LEU A 553 -1.74 24.46 -18.13
N ASP A 554 -1.61 24.29 -19.45
CA ASP A 554 -2.22 25.20 -20.42
C ASP A 554 -3.76 25.20 -20.31
N ALA A 555 -4.38 24.02 -20.15
CA ALA A 555 -5.82 23.92 -19.91
C ALA A 555 -6.23 24.65 -18.61
N THR A 556 -5.43 24.51 -17.55
CA THR A 556 -5.65 25.20 -16.28
C THR A 556 -5.57 26.71 -16.42
N ILE A 557 -4.56 27.22 -17.14
CA ILE A 557 -4.40 28.65 -17.44
C ILE A 557 -5.60 29.17 -18.23
N GLN A 558 -6.04 28.45 -19.25
CA GLN A 558 -7.22 28.86 -20.03
C GLN A 558 -8.48 28.91 -19.16
N ASN A 559 -8.69 27.92 -18.29
CA ASN A 559 -9.86 27.87 -17.42
C ASN A 559 -9.84 28.96 -16.36
N THR A 560 -8.68 29.27 -15.77
CA THR A 560 -8.55 30.39 -14.83
C THR A 560 -8.80 31.73 -15.51
N ILE A 561 -8.30 31.93 -16.73
CA ILE A 561 -8.58 33.16 -17.49
C ILE A 561 -10.09 33.28 -17.78
N ARG A 562 -10.77 32.19 -18.17
CA ARG A 562 -12.23 32.19 -18.37
C ARG A 562 -12.97 32.54 -17.09
N LEU A 563 -12.62 31.89 -15.97
CA LEU A 563 -13.23 32.16 -14.67
C LEU A 563 -13.02 33.61 -14.23
N LEU A 564 -11.84 34.18 -14.47
CA LEU A 564 -11.52 35.57 -14.13
C LEU A 564 -12.30 36.57 -15.01
N ALA A 565 -12.53 36.21 -16.27
CA ALA A 565 -13.39 36.98 -17.17
C ALA A 565 -14.86 36.93 -16.75
N ASP A 566 -15.35 35.76 -16.34
CA ASP A 566 -16.74 35.56 -15.90
C ASP A 566 -17.00 36.26 -14.56
N THR A 567 -16.13 36.08 -13.57
CA THR A 567 -16.23 36.81 -12.28
C THR A 567 -16.16 38.31 -12.46
N ARG A 568 -15.34 38.83 -13.38
CA ARG A 568 -15.35 40.26 -13.73
C ARG A 568 -16.68 40.69 -14.32
N ARG A 569 -17.29 39.89 -15.19
CA ARG A 569 -18.62 40.16 -15.76
C ARG A 569 -19.68 40.18 -14.66
N ASP A 570 -19.61 39.24 -13.73
CA ASP A 570 -20.53 39.14 -12.60
C ASP A 570 -20.40 40.35 -11.67
N ILE A 571 -19.18 40.74 -11.28
CA ILE A 571 -18.95 41.93 -10.46
C ILE A 571 -19.47 43.21 -11.15
N GLN A 572 -19.24 43.35 -12.45
CA GLN A 572 -19.75 44.48 -13.22
C GLN A 572 -21.29 44.48 -13.34
N SER A 573 -21.93 43.32 -13.19
CA SER A 573 -23.38 43.19 -13.21
C SER A 573 -24.05 43.53 -11.88
N ILE A 574 -23.28 43.62 -10.79
CA ILE A 574 -23.80 44.03 -9.48
C ILE A 574 -24.15 45.53 -9.56
N PRO A 575 -25.43 45.91 -9.36
CA PRO A 575 -25.82 47.31 -9.34
C PRO A 575 -25.18 48.02 -8.15
N SER A 576 -24.54 49.18 -8.40
CA SER A 576 -24.07 50.05 -7.32
C SER A 576 -25.27 50.57 -6.54
N VAL A 577 -25.41 50.13 -5.29
CA VAL A 577 -26.40 50.69 -4.37
C VAL A 577 -25.80 51.97 -3.78
N ASP A 578 -26.06 53.11 -4.42
CA ASP A 578 -25.94 54.41 -3.74
C ASP A 578 -27.09 54.51 -2.73
N SER A 579 -26.89 53.90 -1.56
CA SER A 579 -27.83 54.03 -0.46
C SER A 579 -27.62 55.37 0.23
N GLU A 580 -28.49 56.35 -0.08
CA GLU A 580 -28.59 57.59 0.71
C GLU A 580 -29.12 57.35 2.13
N ASP A 581 -29.60 56.14 2.46
CA ASP A 581 -30.02 55.77 3.82
C ASP A 581 -28.92 55.01 4.57
N ARG A 582 -27.87 55.72 4.99
CA ARG A 582 -27.01 55.22 6.08
C ARG A 582 -27.73 55.45 7.40
N ARG A 583 -28.32 54.39 7.96
CA ARG A 583 -28.70 54.39 9.38
C ARG A 583 -27.42 54.45 10.20
N GLU A 584 -27.16 55.59 10.84
CA GLU A 584 -26.08 55.71 11.81
C GLU A 584 -26.42 54.85 13.03
N VAL A 585 -25.75 53.70 13.16
CA VAL A 585 -25.88 52.83 14.33
C VAL A 585 -25.02 53.42 15.44
N GLY A 586 -25.66 53.83 16.53
CA GLY A 586 -24.97 54.41 17.68
C GLY A 586 -24.11 53.36 18.40
N VAL A 587 -23.00 53.81 18.99
CA VAL A 587 -22.09 52.94 19.77
C VAL A 587 -22.84 52.18 20.87
N GLU A 588 -23.86 52.81 21.47
CA GLU A 588 -24.68 52.20 22.51
C GLU A 588 -25.54 51.03 22.01
N GLU A 589 -26.05 51.14 20.78
CA GLU A 589 -26.86 50.09 20.13
C GLU A 589 -25.98 48.89 19.76
N LEU A 590 -24.74 49.16 19.30
CA LEU A 590 -23.73 48.13 19.09
C LEU A 590 -23.31 47.44 20.39
N LEU A 591 -23.15 48.20 21.48
CA LEU A 591 -22.81 47.65 22.79
C LEU A 591 -23.95 46.82 23.38
N GLN A 592 -25.21 47.24 23.22
CA GLN A 592 -26.37 46.44 23.61
C GLN A 592 -26.49 45.15 22.80
N TYR A 593 -26.30 45.23 21.49
CA TYR A 593 -26.31 44.06 20.61
C TYR A 593 -25.15 43.10 20.95
N ALA A 594 -23.95 43.63 21.17
CA ALA A 594 -22.79 42.86 21.63
C ALA A 594 -23.05 42.18 22.98
N LYS A 595 -23.75 42.85 23.91
CA LYS A 595 -24.15 42.27 25.20
C LYS A 595 -25.17 41.14 25.04
N PHE A 596 -26.03 41.21 24.02
CA PHE A 596 -27.04 40.20 23.73
C PHE A 596 -26.46 38.93 23.14
N ILE A 597 -25.42 39.07 22.29
CA ILE A 597 -24.76 37.92 21.64
C ILE A 597 -23.61 37.34 22.48
N ALA A 598 -22.99 38.12 23.37
CA ALA A 598 -21.88 37.69 24.24
C ALA A 598 -22.10 36.37 25.01
N PRO A 599 -23.30 36.03 25.52
CA PRO A 599 -23.54 34.74 26.18
C PRO A 599 -23.51 33.54 25.22
N THR A 600 -23.74 33.77 23.93
CA THR A 600 -23.81 32.75 22.87
C THR A 600 -22.61 32.76 21.93
N THR A 601 -21.80 33.81 21.97
CA THR A 601 -20.58 33.96 21.18
C THR A 601 -19.37 33.76 22.07
N VAL A 602 -19.10 32.51 22.44
CA VAL A 602 -17.80 32.12 22.99
C VAL A 602 -16.92 31.74 21.81
N ALA A 603 -15.89 32.53 21.52
CA ALA A 603 -14.78 32.06 20.68
C ALA A 603 -14.14 30.85 21.39
N PRO A 604 -13.75 29.77 20.69
CA PRO A 604 -13.16 28.59 21.33
C PRO A 604 -11.86 28.99 22.05
N THR A 605 -11.96 29.31 23.33
CA THR A 605 -10.83 29.68 24.17
C THR A 605 -10.16 28.39 24.65
N PHE A 606 -9.18 27.93 23.89
CA PHE A 606 -8.08 27.13 24.40
C PHE A 606 -7.26 27.98 25.38
N ARG A 607 -7.70 28.06 26.64
CA ARG A 607 -6.83 28.47 27.76
C ARG A 607 -7.07 27.52 28.92
N LYS A 608 -5.99 26.85 29.35
CA LYS A 608 -5.96 26.05 30.59
C LYS A 608 -6.38 26.93 31.78
N PRO A 609 -7.11 26.39 32.76
CA PRO A 609 -7.28 27.06 34.05
C PRO A 609 -5.90 27.33 34.67
N LEU A 610 -5.72 28.52 35.21
CA LEU A 610 -4.52 28.85 36.01
C LEU A 610 -4.53 28.02 37.30
N PRO A 611 -3.36 27.55 37.78
CA PRO A 611 -3.27 26.86 39.07
C PRO A 611 -3.59 27.83 40.21
N ASP A 612 -4.24 27.33 41.26
CA ASP A 612 -4.48 28.06 42.49
C ASP A 612 -3.15 28.54 43.11
N GLU A 613 -2.94 29.86 43.11
CA GLU A 613 -1.89 30.50 43.91
C GLU A 613 -2.38 30.58 45.36
N ASP A 614 -2.11 29.55 46.16
CA ASP A 614 -2.15 29.65 47.62
C ASP A 614 -1.31 28.57 48.31
N GLU A 615 -0.01 28.50 47.97
CA GLU A 615 0.99 27.92 48.88
C GLU A 615 2.30 28.71 48.82
N GLN A 616 2.36 29.86 49.52
CA GLN A 616 3.46 30.24 50.43
C GLN A 616 3.28 31.68 50.92
N MET A 617 2.72 31.86 52.12
CA MET A 617 3.18 32.88 53.05
C MET A 617 2.83 32.53 54.51
N PRO A 618 3.59 33.03 55.50
CA PRO A 618 3.86 32.34 56.75
C PRO A 618 2.82 32.55 57.84
N LYS A 619 2.69 31.55 58.72
CA LYS A 619 1.90 31.57 59.95
C LYS A 619 2.12 32.84 60.78
N LYS A 620 1.04 33.58 61.06
CA LYS A 620 0.94 34.45 62.23
C LYS A 620 -0.44 34.35 62.87
N LYS A 621 -0.40 34.45 64.19
CA LYS A 621 -1.38 34.05 65.21
C LYS A 621 -2.59 34.99 65.38
N GLU A 622 -3.63 34.39 65.98
CA GLU A 622 -4.61 34.93 66.95
C GLU A 622 -5.83 35.73 66.43
N GLY A 623 -7.02 35.35 66.94
CA GLY A 623 -8.21 36.23 67.00
C GLY A 623 -9.56 35.51 66.87
N ALA A 624 -10.37 35.55 67.94
CA ALA A 624 -11.62 34.85 68.16
C ALA A 624 -12.87 35.36 67.38
N THR A 625 -13.99 34.63 67.60
CA THR A 625 -15.43 35.00 67.52
C THR A 625 -16.06 35.18 66.12
N GLU A 626 -17.33 34.83 65.81
CA GLU A 626 -18.42 34.03 66.39
C GLU A 626 -19.62 34.10 65.40
N VAL A 627 -20.58 33.17 65.49
CA VAL A 627 -21.97 33.16 64.94
C VAL A 627 -22.13 32.96 63.42
N GLY A 628 -22.96 32.06 62.86
CA GLY A 628 -24.05 31.15 63.27
C GLY A 628 -24.79 30.77 61.95
N ALA A 629 -25.76 29.88 61.82
CA ALA A 629 -26.35 28.79 62.59
C ALA A 629 -27.28 28.02 61.60
N ASN A 630 -27.73 26.82 62.02
CA ASN A 630 -28.86 26.01 61.52
C ASN A 630 -28.55 25.05 60.36
N GLY A 631 -28.65 23.71 60.45
CA GLY A 631 -29.20 22.82 61.48
C GLY A 631 -30.29 21.90 60.88
N ILE A 632 -30.21 20.59 61.19
CA ILE A 632 -31.21 19.47 61.16
C ILE A 632 -30.46 18.20 60.68
N VAL A 633 -29.91 17.32 61.53
CA VAL A 633 -30.46 16.35 62.53
C VAL A 633 -30.76 14.96 61.93
N THR A 634 -30.17 13.96 62.61
CA THR A 634 -30.06 12.48 62.45
C THR A 634 -31.35 11.73 62.90
N PRO A 635 -31.47 10.36 62.92
CA PRO A 635 -30.76 9.41 63.83
C PRO A 635 -30.34 8.03 63.20
N VAL A 636 -29.21 7.39 63.55
CA VAL A 636 -28.82 6.46 64.67
C VAL A 636 -29.33 5.01 64.59
N ASP A 637 -28.40 4.03 64.60
CA ASP A 637 -28.33 2.77 65.40
C ASP A 637 -26.99 2.06 65.04
N VAL A 638 -25.95 1.85 65.86
CA VAL A 638 -25.69 1.23 67.20
C VAL A 638 -25.30 -0.26 67.13
N ASP A 639 -24.01 -0.48 67.43
CA ASP A 639 -23.29 -1.59 68.10
C ASP A 639 -23.41 -3.06 67.66
N THR A 640 -22.26 -3.72 67.46
CA THR A 640 -21.59 -4.52 68.51
C THR A 640 -20.40 -5.34 67.97
N ASN A 641 -19.27 -5.26 68.66
CA ASN A 641 -18.17 -6.24 68.66
C ASN A 641 -18.38 -7.16 69.89
N PRO A 642 -17.87 -8.42 69.92
CA PRO A 642 -16.60 -8.63 70.64
C PRO A 642 -15.72 -9.81 70.16
N ALA A 643 -14.47 -9.78 70.62
CA ALA A 643 -13.40 -10.76 70.44
C ALA A 643 -13.53 -12.04 71.31
N TYR A 644 -12.84 -13.14 70.96
CA TYR A 644 -11.98 -13.96 71.87
C TYR A 644 -11.16 -15.09 71.15
N THR A 645 -9.83 -15.00 71.27
CA THR A 645 -8.75 -16.01 71.58
C THR A 645 -8.53 -17.39 70.89
N LYS A 646 -7.31 -17.53 70.34
CA LYS A 646 -6.18 -18.50 70.53
C LYS A 646 -6.35 -20.04 70.49
N SER A 647 -5.57 -20.67 69.60
CA SER A 647 -4.54 -21.74 69.81
C SER A 647 -4.00 -22.13 68.41
N GLY A 648 -2.78 -22.60 68.10
CA GLY A 648 -1.56 -23.03 68.76
C GLY A 648 -0.52 -23.35 67.65
N GLN A 649 0.75 -23.48 68.03
CA GLN A 649 2.00 -23.57 67.24
C GLN A 649 2.06 -24.53 66.03
N ASP A 650 2.81 -24.17 64.97
CA ASP A 650 4.19 -24.66 64.77
C ASP A 650 4.97 -23.97 63.63
N LYS A 651 6.28 -23.85 63.84
CA LYS A 651 7.27 -23.07 63.05
C LYS A 651 7.82 -23.87 61.85
N LYS A 652 8.07 -23.18 60.73
CA LYS A 652 9.31 -23.32 59.92
C LYS A 652 9.67 -21.98 59.29
N GLU A 653 10.92 -21.56 59.48
CA GLU A 653 11.53 -20.33 58.96
C GLU A 653 11.75 -20.41 57.44
N ALA A 654 11.49 -19.29 56.76
CA ALA A 654 12.04 -18.92 55.46
C ALA A 654 12.29 -17.40 55.45
N GLU A 655 13.35 -16.99 54.75
CA GLU A 655 14.03 -15.69 54.75
C GLU A 655 13.16 -14.42 54.60
N PRO A 656 13.62 -13.24 55.08
CA PRO A 656 12.88 -11.99 54.94
C PRO A 656 12.90 -11.50 53.48
N ALA A 657 11.73 -11.46 52.86
CA ALA A 657 11.52 -10.79 51.58
C ALA A 657 11.82 -9.29 51.70
N ALA A 658 12.54 -8.75 50.72
CA ALA A 658 12.85 -7.34 50.60
C ALA A 658 11.56 -6.49 50.54
N PRO A 659 11.57 -5.25 51.10
CA PRO A 659 10.42 -4.36 51.01
C PRO A 659 10.14 -3.99 49.54
N PRO A 660 8.86 -3.77 49.16
CA PRO A 660 8.52 -3.35 47.80
C PRO A 660 9.21 -2.01 47.48
N PRO A 661 9.67 -1.81 46.24
CA PRO A 661 10.33 -0.56 45.85
C PRO A 661 9.35 0.62 45.99
N PRO A 662 9.85 1.82 46.36
CA PRO A 662 9.02 3.01 46.45
C PRO A 662 8.43 3.38 45.08
N PRO A 663 7.25 4.01 45.05
CA PRO A 663 6.66 4.49 43.80
C PRO A 663 7.64 5.43 43.09
N PRO A 664 7.70 5.40 41.75
CA PRO A 664 8.58 6.25 40.98
C PRO A 664 8.26 7.73 41.26
N PRO A 665 9.26 8.61 41.28
CA PRO A 665 9.02 10.04 41.47
C PRO A 665 8.12 10.56 40.35
N PRO A 666 7.21 11.50 40.65
CA PRO A 666 6.39 12.13 39.62
C PRO A 666 7.29 12.74 38.56
N LEU A 667 7.01 12.43 37.29
CA LEU A 667 7.75 12.94 36.15
C LEU A 667 7.80 14.47 36.22
N PRO A 668 8.95 15.11 35.99
CA PRO A 668 9.00 16.56 35.89
C PRO A 668 8.07 16.99 34.76
N ALA A 669 7.19 17.95 35.06
CA ALA A 669 6.30 18.54 34.08
C ALA A 669 7.14 19.23 32.99
N TYR A 670 7.35 18.53 31.88
CA TYR A 670 7.90 19.14 30.69
C TYR A 670 6.79 19.90 29.99
N ASP A 671 6.93 21.22 29.92
CA ASP A 671 6.21 22.02 28.96
C ASP A 671 6.55 21.48 27.56
N PHE A 672 5.56 20.87 26.91
CA PHE A 672 5.68 20.44 25.52
C PHE A 672 5.91 21.68 24.65
N VAL A 673 7.17 21.91 24.29
CA VAL A 673 7.54 22.83 23.22
C VAL A 673 7.66 21.97 21.97
N PRO A 674 6.85 22.22 20.92
CA PRO A 674 6.72 21.30 19.78
C PRO A 674 8.02 21.07 19.02
N TRP A 675 9.03 21.93 19.19
CA TRP A 675 10.39 21.75 18.66
C TRP A 675 11.44 22.30 19.65
N PRO A 676 12.62 21.67 19.78
CA PRO A 676 13.71 22.23 20.56
C PRO A 676 14.17 23.56 19.95
N ASP A 677 14.40 24.58 20.79
CA ASP A 677 15.06 25.82 20.38
C ASP A 677 16.44 25.52 19.76
N HIS A 678 16.84 26.29 18.75
CA HIS A 678 18.13 26.19 18.06
C HIS A 678 19.31 26.16 19.06
N GLY A 679 19.22 26.92 20.16
CA GLY A 679 20.24 26.90 21.21
C GLY A 679 20.40 25.52 21.87
N LYS A 680 19.29 24.79 22.08
CA LYS A 680 19.29 23.43 22.63
C LYS A 680 19.78 22.39 21.64
N ILE A 681 19.48 22.55 20.34
CA ILE A 681 19.96 21.66 19.28
C ILE A 681 21.48 21.77 19.15
N THR A 682 22.03 22.99 19.19
CA THR A 682 23.48 23.20 19.12
C THR A 682 24.24 22.74 20.37
N ALA A 683 23.56 22.63 21.51
CA ALA A 683 24.14 22.18 22.78
C ALA A 683 23.96 20.68 23.04
N GLY A 684 23.18 19.97 22.22
CA GLY A 684 22.95 18.53 22.34
C GLY A 684 23.87 17.69 21.46
N ALA A 685 23.72 16.36 21.56
CA ALA A 685 24.54 15.38 20.85
C ALA A 685 24.58 15.58 19.31
N LEU A 686 23.48 16.06 18.71
CA LEU A 686 23.43 16.43 17.30
C LEU A 686 24.34 17.63 16.96
N GLY A 687 24.43 18.61 17.87
CA GLY A 687 25.37 19.72 17.73
C GLY A 687 26.83 19.31 17.91
N ASP A 688 27.11 18.30 18.73
CA ASP A 688 28.45 17.72 18.88
C ASP A 688 28.89 16.96 17.62
N ILE A 689 27.99 16.15 17.04
CA ILE A 689 28.25 15.45 15.77
C ILE A 689 28.50 16.44 14.64
N GLN A 690 27.73 17.53 14.57
CA GLN A 690 27.94 18.57 13.57
C GLN A 690 29.29 19.27 13.75
N ARG A 691 29.73 19.54 15.00
CA ARG A 691 31.07 20.09 15.28
C ARG A 691 32.19 19.13 14.86
N MET A 692 32.01 17.83 15.03
CA MET A 692 32.98 16.81 14.60
C MET A 692 33.08 16.77 13.07
N LEU A 693 31.95 16.79 12.37
CA LEU A 693 31.90 16.85 10.91
C LEU A 693 32.53 18.15 10.36
N ASP A 694 32.23 19.30 10.97
CA ASP A 694 32.80 20.59 10.60
C ASP A 694 34.31 20.67 10.86
N ALA A 695 34.82 19.90 11.84
CA ALA A 695 36.24 19.74 12.14
C ALA A 695 36.92 18.63 11.28
N GLY A 696 36.18 17.97 10.39
CA GLY A 696 36.68 16.88 9.54
C GLY A 696 37.01 15.58 10.28
N GLN A 697 36.39 15.35 11.45
CA GLN A 697 36.53 14.13 12.25
C GLN A 697 35.34 13.18 12.02
N ASP A 698 35.64 11.90 11.80
CA ASP A 698 34.62 10.85 11.59
C ASP A 698 33.90 10.50 12.91
N PRO A 699 32.57 10.68 13.01
CA PRO A 699 31.79 10.36 14.21
C PRO A 699 31.80 8.87 14.58
N ALA A 700 32.08 7.97 13.63
CA ALA A 700 32.11 6.52 13.85
C ALA A 700 33.42 6.04 14.51
N ALA A 701 34.46 6.88 14.57
CA ALA A 701 35.80 6.47 15.00
C ALA A 701 36.09 6.72 16.50
N VAL A 702 35.10 7.12 17.30
CA VAL A 702 35.29 7.50 18.71
C VAL A 702 34.42 6.65 19.64
N LEU A 703 34.63 5.34 19.62
CA LEU A 703 34.40 4.54 20.83
C LEU A 703 35.68 4.60 21.67
N SER A 704 35.54 4.80 22.97
CA SER A 704 36.69 4.75 23.88
C SER A 704 37.35 3.36 23.81
N ALA A 705 38.66 3.27 24.05
CA ALA A 705 39.37 1.98 24.01
C ALA A 705 38.78 0.94 25.00
N GLU A 706 38.12 1.39 26.08
CA GLU A 706 37.37 0.54 27.01
C GLU A 706 36.04 0.06 26.43
N GLU A 707 35.28 0.91 25.75
CA GLU A 707 34.02 0.50 25.11
C GLU A 707 34.27 -0.46 23.94
N GLN A 708 35.31 -0.24 23.15
CA GLN A 708 35.68 -1.16 22.07
C GLN A 708 36.06 -2.54 22.62
N ALA A 709 36.78 -2.58 23.76
CA ALA A 709 37.15 -3.83 24.42
C ALA A 709 35.94 -4.58 25.00
N GLU A 710 34.93 -3.87 25.51
CA GLU A 710 33.68 -4.44 26.00
C GLU A 710 32.82 -5.01 24.86
N VAL A 711 32.72 -4.30 23.73
CA VAL A 711 32.03 -4.78 22.53
C VAL A 711 32.73 -6.01 21.95
N ASP A 712 34.06 -5.99 21.84
CA ASP A 712 34.83 -7.13 21.36
C ASP A 712 34.75 -8.34 22.30
N ARG A 713 34.60 -8.12 23.62
CA ARG A 713 34.37 -9.21 24.59
C ARG A 713 32.99 -9.83 24.40
N LYS A 714 31.94 -9.01 24.28
CA LYS A 714 30.57 -9.50 24.04
C LYS A 714 30.43 -10.23 22.71
N ARG A 715 31.10 -9.75 21.65
CA ARG A 715 31.14 -10.43 20.35
C ARG A 715 31.80 -11.81 20.46
N LYS A 716 32.92 -11.92 21.16
CA LYS A 716 33.60 -13.21 21.39
C LYS A 716 32.78 -14.19 22.24
N GLU A 717 32.03 -13.70 23.22
CA GLU A 717 31.12 -14.53 24.00
C GLU A 717 29.95 -15.08 23.16
N GLN A 718 29.37 -14.23 22.30
CA GLN A 718 28.31 -14.65 21.37
C GLN A 718 28.82 -15.68 20.34
N GLU A 719 29.98 -15.43 19.71
CA GLU A 719 30.60 -16.38 18.77
C GLU A 719 30.93 -17.73 19.44
N ALA A 720 31.32 -17.72 20.71
CA ALA A 720 31.58 -18.95 21.47
C ALA A 720 30.28 -19.70 21.83
N GLU A 721 29.18 -19.00 22.09
CA GLU A 721 27.87 -19.59 22.35
C GLU A 721 27.26 -20.20 21.08
N GLU A 722 27.37 -19.51 19.95
CA GLU A 722 26.94 -20.01 18.64
C GLU A 722 27.73 -21.25 18.21
N ARG A 723 29.05 -21.25 18.41
CA ARG A 723 29.88 -22.43 18.11
C ARG A 723 29.48 -23.64 18.96
N LYS A 724 29.13 -23.45 20.24
CA LYS A 724 28.61 -24.52 21.09
C LYS A 724 27.26 -25.06 20.60
N ARG A 725 26.34 -24.17 20.20
CA ARG A 725 25.04 -24.58 19.65
C ARG A 725 25.19 -25.34 18.34
N ALA A 726 26.14 -24.94 17.48
CA ALA A 726 26.44 -25.64 16.24
C ALA A 726 27.03 -27.04 16.49
N GLU A 727 27.96 -27.19 17.43
CA GLU A 727 28.52 -28.49 17.82
C GLU A 727 27.47 -29.42 18.44
N GLU A 728 26.53 -28.88 19.22
CA GLU A 728 25.41 -29.64 19.80
C GLU A 728 24.41 -30.09 18.73
N LEU A 729 24.11 -29.24 17.75
CA LEU A 729 23.26 -29.58 16.60
C LEU A 729 23.90 -30.69 15.74
N GLU A 730 25.21 -30.60 15.49
CA GLU A 730 25.96 -31.60 14.73
C GLU A 730 26.02 -32.95 15.47
N ARG A 731 26.05 -32.92 16.81
CA ARG A 731 25.95 -34.13 17.64
C ARG A 731 24.56 -34.76 17.55
N GLN A 732 23.49 -33.96 17.63
CA GLN A 732 22.12 -34.42 17.46
C GLN A 732 21.87 -35.01 16.05
N GLN A 733 22.46 -34.42 15.01
CA GLN A 733 22.38 -34.95 13.64
C GLN A 733 23.14 -36.29 13.49
N ARG A 734 24.29 -36.45 14.14
CA ARG A 734 25.01 -37.75 14.17
C ARG A 734 24.23 -38.83 14.89
N ASP A 735 23.57 -38.50 16.00
CA ASP A 735 22.75 -39.44 16.76
C ASP A 735 21.47 -39.82 16.00
N ALA A 736 20.89 -38.91 15.21
CA ALA A 736 19.74 -39.18 14.34
C ALA A 736 20.08 -40.06 13.12
N PHE A 737 21.31 -40.02 12.62
CA PHE A 737 21.76 -40.84 11.47
C PHE A 737 22.29 -42.23 11.86
N GLY A 738 22.61 -42.46 13.14
CA GLY A 738 23.12 -43.75 13.64
C GLY A 738 22.10 -44.88 13.66
N ASP A 739 20.80 -44.57 13.70
CA ASP A 739 19.73 -45.55 13.90
C ASP A 739 19.19 -46.18 12.59
N TYR A 740 19.69 -45.75 11.42
CA TYR A 740 19.24 -46.23 10.10
C TYR A 740 20.16 -47.25 9.39
N SER A 741 21.27 -47.68 10.01
CA SER A 741 22.24 -48.59 9.35
C SER A 741 22.21 -50.07 9.76
N SER A 742 21.14 -50.56 10.41
CA SER A 742 20.97 -51.99 10.71
C SER A 742 19.79 -52.63 9.95
N GLY A 743 19.95 -52.81 8.63
CA GLY A 743 18.85 -53.33 7.78
C GLY A 743 19.23 -53.82 6.38
N ARG A 744 20.28 -54.65 6.27
CA ARG A 744 20.58 -55.67 5.22
C ARG A 744 19.77 -55.64 3.89
N ARG A 745 20.45 -55.38 2.76
CA ARG A 745 20.16 -56.02 1.46
C ARG A 745 21.47 -56.28 0.70
N GLY A 746 21.75 -57.56 0.45
CA GLY A 746 22.98 -58.03 -0.16
C GLY A 746 23.02 -57.81 -1.67
N THR A 747 24.16 -57.34 -2.16
CA THR A 747 24.52 -57.28 -3.58
C THR A 747 25.21 -58.57 -3.99
N VAL A 748 24.63 -59.21 -5.00
CA VAL A 748 25.21 -60.33 -5.74
C VAL A 748 26.43 -59.84 -6.51
N VAL A 749 27.57 -60.48 -6.31
CA VAL A 749 28.80 -60.23 -7.08
C VAL A 749 28.70 -61.02 -8.38
N PHE A 750 28.70 -60.32 -9.51
CA PHE A 750 28.88 -60.91 -10.84
C PHE A 750 30.39 -61.11 -11.07
N ASN A 751 30.79 -62.35 -11.36
CA ASN A 751 32.18 -62.74 -11.60
C ASN A 751 32.37 -62.97 -13.12
N PRO A 752 33.32 -62.29 -13.79
CA PRO A 752 33.38 -62.25 -15.26
C PRO A 752 34.05 -63.47 -15.93
N ASP A 753 34.11 -64.64 -15.28
CA ASP A 753 34.67 -65.87 -15.85
C ASP A 753 33.62 -66.93 -16.24
N ASP A 754 32.32 -66.63 -16.14
CA ASP A 754 31.25 -67.52 -16.63
C ASP A 754 30.50 -66.88 -17.80
N LEU A 755 30.81 -67.36 -19.01
CA LEU A 755 30.08 -67.11 -20.27
C LEU A 755 28.66 -67.69 -20.24
#